data_AF-A0A4V5P7G3-F1
#
_entry.id   AF-A0A4V5P7G3-F1
#
_cell.length_a   1.000
_cell.length_b   1.000
_cell.length_c   1.000
_cell.angle_alpha   90.00
_cell.angle_beta   90.00
_cell.angle_gamma   90.00
#
_symmetry.space_group_name_H-M   'P 1'
#
loop_
_entity.id
_entity.type
_entity.pdbx_description
1 polymer ?
#
loop_
_entity_poly.entity_id
_entity_poly.type
_entity_poly.pdbx_seq_one_letter_code
_entity_poly.pdbx_strand_id
1 'polypeptide(L)'
;AGDVVRLLLGSTALWLSLLGARTASASKAVTANLAAKWPETPLLLEARPRPYLYKGDHKFPANKENLPVIILYAEMGTRAFRKFHTVLSEKAQNGEILYVLRHYVQHLQDRFEIQPGDAGLYINGLHVDMDSYDPFNLLDMLKLEGKVMNGLRNLGIKEEHMSKFLKLSSPDWDDTYALDIRHSSIMVLFIDPAQEYTVDFIKLAELFFYHKIPLRIGFVFIVNTDDEVDGKNDAGVALWRAFNYIAEEHDVSQAFISIVHMYQKVENHNILTVDNVKGVLQNEFPHANIWDILGIYSKYDGERKAGASYYRMTGLGPLPQALYNGESFHHEELNIRELETAVLHRMMDETAYLQKEVFMGTLNDRTNAIDFLMDRNNVVPRINPLILYNKWQYLNLISTSVTADVEDSSTFFFLDSQDKSAVIAENMYYVTQEDDVISSVTFWIIADFDKPSGRKLLFNALNHLEISVHGRLGVIYNPTSKIDEDNTAISRGILAAFLTLENSFLRNFLRKLAEEETATAIYSGDKIKRFLTEGMNKNAFEKKYNTIGVNIFRTHQLFCQDVLKLRPGEIGVVSNGKKIYNNITAFKFLGPLDEDFCAEDFYLLEKITLTNLVEKIEDIVENTEVNSKNLSDLVMKIDALLSSLPKHASRYDVTFLEENHSIIKINSQENDMSFDVIAIVDPLTREAQKMAQLLIVLGKIINMKIKLFMNCRGKLSEAPLKSFYRFVLEPELTLPPNDVTGPVAKFLDIPESPLLTLNMITPESWLVETVHSNCDLDNIHLKDIEKTVTAEYELEYLLLEGHCFDIITEEPPWGLQFTLGTKNKPVVVDTIVMANLGYFQLKANPGAWILKLRQGKSEDIYQIVGHEETDSQPDLGEVVVVLNSFKSKILEVQVQKKPDKIQEDILSDKDEKKGVWDSIKSFTRSLHKKEDNKETDVLNIFSVASGHLYERFLRIMMLSVLRNTKTPVKFWFLKNYLSPTFKEVIPHMAEEYGFQYELVQYRWPRWLHQQTEKQRIIWGYKILFLDVLFPLAVDKIIFVDADQVVRHDLKELRDFDLDGAPYGYTPFCDSRTEMDGYRFWKTGYWASHLLRRKYHISALYVVDLKKFRRIAAGDRLRGQYQTLSQDPNSLSNLDQDLPNNMIYQVAIKSLPQDWLWCETWCDDESKQRAKTIDLCNNPKTKEPKLKAAARIVPEWVEYDTEIRQLLDHLENKKKNATCVKQEPSVTSVADYV
;
A
#
# COMPACT_ATOMS: atom_id res chain seq x y z
N ALA A 1 -33.17 -24.63 32.76
CA ALA A 1 -32.67 -23.54 31.91
C ALA A 1 -33.80 -22.54 31.64
N GLY A 2 -34.07 -21.71 32.63
CA GLY A 2 -35.14 -20.71 32.70
C GLY A 2 -34.97 -19.99 34.04
N ASP A 3 -35.30 -18.71 34.11
CA ASP A 3 -35.19 -17.84 35.30
C ASP A 3 -33.78 -17.44 35.80
N VAL A 4 -32.79 -17.35 34.89
CA VAL A 4 -31.52 -16.61 35.17
C VAL A 4 -31.29 -15.40 34.24
N VAL A 5 -31.97 -15.34 33.08
CA VAL A 5 -31.83 -14.23 32.09
C VAL A 5 -32.61 -12.96 32.50
N ARG A 6 -32.92 -12.78 33.79
CA ARG A 6 -33.80 -11.68 34.26
C ARG A 6 -33.17 -10.72 35.28
N LEU A 7 -31.85 -10.73 35.42
CA LEU A 7 -31.15 -9.91 36.43
C LEU A 7 -29.86 -9.19 35.95
N LEU A 8 -29.61 -9.11 34.63
CA LEU A 8 -28.46 -8.40 34.04
C LEU A 8 -28.79 -7.49 32.83
N LEU A 9 -30.03 -7.00 32.73
CA LEU A 9 -30.41 -5.95 31.76
C LEU A 9 -31.13 -4.80 32.49
N GLY A 10 -30.36 -4.04 33.27
CA GLY A 10 -30.91 -3.06 34.21
C GLY A 10 -30.01 -1.87 34.57
N SER A 11 -29.19 -1.35 33.65
CA SER A 11 -28.41 -0.11 33.90
C SER A 11 -27.77 0.57 32.68
N THR A 12 -28.49 0.77 31.56
CA THR A 12 -28.12 1.78 30.54
C THR A 12 -29.36 2.46 29.94
N ALA A 13 -29.81 3.54 30.57
CA ALA A 13 -30.88 4.39 30.05
C ALA A 13 -30.56 5.88 30.28
N LEU A 14 -29.89 6.51 29.32
CA LEU A 14 -29.90 7.97 29.17
C LEU A 14 -29.54 8.34 27.72
N TRP A 15 -30.23 9.36 27.19
CA TRP A 15 -30.13 9.93 25.83
C TRP A 15 -30.74 9.14 24.66
N LEU A 16 -32.06 9.24 24.51
CA LEU A 16 -32.67 10.08 23.45
C LEU A 16 -34.20 10.06 23.55
N SER A 17 -34.82 11.21 23.84
CA SER A 17 -36.27 11.37 23.73
C SER A 17 -36.68 12.82 23.42
N LEU A 18 -37.87 12.91 22.83
CA LEU A 18 -38.73 14.10 22.63
C LEU A 18 -38.58 14.88 21.30
N LEU A 19 -39.55 14.65 20.42
CA LEU A 19 -40.30 15.70 19.73
C LEU A 19 -41.72 15.21 19.43
N GLY A 20 -42.75 16.02 19.72
CA GLY A 20 -44.15 15.66 19.44
C GLY A 20 -45.18 16.77 19.72
N ALA A 21 -46.17 16.86 18.82
CA ALA A 21 -47.43 17.65 18.85
C ALA A 21 -47.33 19.19 18.66
N ARG A 22 -47.89 19.78 17.56
CA ARG A 22 -49.29 20.22 17.26
C ARG A 22 -49.48 21.75 17.55
N THR A 23 -50.22 22.61 16.81
CA THR A 23 -51.07 22.53 15.58
C THR A 23 -51.46 23.94 15.03
N ALA A 24 -51.88 24.01 13.74
CA ALA A 24 -52.69 25.07 13.06
C ALA A 24 -52.06 26.47 12.87
N SER A 25 -52.26 27.28 11.80
CA SER A 25 -52.83 27.28 10.43
C SER A 25 -52.53 28.72 9.86
N ALA A 26 -52.54 29.14 8.58
CA ALA A 26 -53.00 28.56 7.30
C ALA A 26 -52.29 29.18 6.06
N SER A 27 -52.13 28.39 4.96
CA SER A 27 -51.79 28.77 3.56
C SER A 27 -50.40 29.41 3.28
N LYS A 28 -49.63 29.07 2.22
CA LYS A 28 -49.85 28.25 1.00
C LYS A 28 -48.70 27.23 0.75
N ALA A 29 -49.04 26.19 0.00
CA ALA A 29 -48.34 24.95 -0.40
C ALA A 29 -46.86 24.97 -0.87
N VAL A 30 -46.09 23.85 -0.87
CA VAL A 30 -46.18 22.51 -0.20
C VAL A 30 -44.82 21.78 -0.22
N THR A 31 -44.47 21.13 0.90
CA THR A 31 -43.58 19.96 1.14
C THR A 31 -43.75 19.51 2.62
N ALA A 32 -43.41 18.31 3.14
CA ALA A 32 -43.17 16.96 2.59
C ALA A 32 -43.25 15.89 3.74
N ASN A 33 -43.02 14.61 3.40
CA ASN A 33 -42.61 13.46 4.24
C ASN A 33 -43.52 12.76 5.31
N LEU A 34 -43.85 11.50 4.98
CA LEU A 34 -43.70 10.19 5.69
C LEU A 34 -44.36 9.81 7.07
N ALA A 35 -45.09 8.67 7.04
CA ALA A 35 -45.34 7.63 8.08
C ALA A 35 -46.22 7.96 9.34
N ALA A 36 -47.01 7.07 9.97
CA ALA A 36 -47.24 5.61 9.84
C ALA A 36 -48.64 5.12 10.39
N LYS A 37 -48.95 3.83 10.17
CA LYS A 37 -49.99 2.94 10.78
C LYS A 37 -51.50 3.12 10.43
N TRP A 38 -52.16 1.98 10.19
CA TRP A 38 -53.51 1.78 9.62
C TRP A 38 -54.67 2.09 10.58
N PRO A 39 -55.85 2.46 10.04
CA PRO A 39 -56.97 1.49 10.03
C PRO A 39 -57.85 1.48 8.75
N GLU A 40 -58.45 0.31 8.52
CA GLU A 40 -59.77 0.02 7.89
C GLU A 40 -60.17 0.65 6.53
N THR A 41 -60.32 -0.25 5.54
CA THR A 41 -61.15 -0.16 4.33
C THR A 41 -62.57 0.38 4.58
N PRO A 42 -63.14 1.18 3.66
CA PRO A 42 -63.72 0.57 2.45
C PRO A 42 -63.58 1.34 1.11
N LEU A 43 -63.35 0.55 0.06
CA LEU A 43 -63.79 0.71 -1.34
C LEU A 43 -64.24 2.10 -1.85
N LEU A 44 -63.38 2.73 -2.66
CA LEU A 44 -63.79 3.55 -3.81
C LEU A 44 -62.80 3.35 -4.95
N LEU A 45 -63.30 3.08 -6.17
CA LEU A 45 -62.47 2.94 -7.37
C LEU A 45 -62.10 4.33 -7.90
N GLU A 46 -60.83 4.70 -7.80
CA GLU A 46 -60.25 5.73 -8.67
C GLU A 46 -59.19 5.12 -9.58
N ALA A 47 -59.23 5.49 -10.87
CA ALA A 47 -58.45 4.85 -11.91
C ALA A 47 -56.96 5.24 -11.82
N ARG A 48 -56.10 4.26 -11.53
CA ARG A 48 -54.64 4.44 -11.61
C ARG A 48 -54.23 4.72 -13.07
N PRO A 49 -53.31 5.67 -13.33
CA PRO A 49 -52.78 5.89 -14.68
C PRO A 49 -52.06 4.64 -15.20
N ARG A 50 -52.16 4.38 -16.51
CA ARG A 50 -51.53 3.22 -17.16
C ARG A 50 -50.00 3.28 -16.99
N PRO A 51 -49.33 2.23 -16.51
CA PRO A 51 -47.87 2.18 -16.40
C PRO A 51 -47.18 2.49 -17.73
N TYR A 52 -46.12 3.31 -17.68
CA TYR A 52 -45.29 3.59 -18.86
C TYR A 52 -44.49 2.34 -19.24
N LEU A 53 -44.57 1.98 -20.53
CA LEU A 53 -43.89 0.82 -21.10
C LEU A 53 -42.78 1.26 -22.04
N TYR A 54 -41.58 0.75 -21.82
CA TYR A 54 -40.40 1.03 -22.63
C TYR A 54 -40.47 0.32 -23.98
N LYS A 55 -39.71 0.83 -24.96
CA LYS A 55 -39.65 0.26 -26.31
C LYS A 55 -39.07 -1.15 -26.34
N GLY A 56 -38.23 -1.51 -25.36
CA GLY A 56 -37.64 -2.84 -25.17
C GLY A 56 -38.27 -3.69 -24.06
N ASP A 57 -39.44 -3.33 -23.51
CA ASP A 57 -40.13 -4.19 -22.55
C ASP A 57 -40.58 -5.52 -23.18
N HIS A 58 -40.27 -6.64 -22.52
CA HIS A 58 -40.76 -7.97 -22.92
C HIS A 58 -42.26 -8.10 -22.63
N LYS A 59 -43.07 -7.76 -23.65
CA LYS A 59 -44.53 -7.88 -23.63
C LYS A 59 -44.94 -9.28 -24.05
N PHE A 60 -45.70 -9.97 -23.21
CA PHE A 60 -46.28 -11.27 -23.56
C PHE A 60 -47.40 -11.07 -24.60
N PRO A 61 -47.54 -11.94 -25.63
CA PRO A 61 -48.56 -11.77 -26.66
C PRO A 61 -49.98 -11.73 -26.07
N ALA A 62 -50.75 -10.71 -26.45
CA ALA A 62 -52.15 -10.54 -26.04
C ALA A 62 -52.97 -9.99 -27.21
N ASN A 63 -54.16 -10.55 -27.43
CA ASN A 63 -54.98 -10.28 -28.63
C ASN A 63 -55.81 -8.97 -28.58
N LYS A 64 -55.53 -8.06 -27.64
CA LYS A 64 -56.27 -6.80 -27.43
C LYS A 64 -55.35 -5.70 -26.91
N GLU A 65 -55.39 -4.51 -27.50
CA GLU A 65 -54.41 -3.44 -27.22
C GLU A 65 -54.71 -2.60 -25.96
N ASN A 66 -55.93 -2.70 -25.40
CA ASN A 66 -56.41 -1.82 -24.33
C ASN A 66 -56.69 -2.57 -23.01
N LEU A 67 -55.73 -3.38 -22.57
CA LEU A 67 -55.80 -4.19 -21.35
C LEU A 67 -55.04 -3.55 -20.15
N PRO A 68 -55.46 -3.82 -18.90
CA PRO A 68 -54.70 -3.49 -17.69
C PRO A 68 -53.28 -4.03 -17.75
N VAL A 69 -52.29 -3.20 -17.45
CA VAL A 69 -50.87 -3.56 -17.55
C VAL A 69 -50.38 -4.13 -16.22
N ILE A 70 -49.80 -5.33 -16.25
CA ILE A 70 -49.14 -5.94 -15.09
C ILE A 70 -47.67 -6.16 -15.43
N ILE A 71 -46.77 -5.58 -14.62
CA ILE A 71 -45.32 -5.74 -14.75
C ILE A 71 -44.85 -6.66 -13.61
N LEU A 72 -44.31 -7.83 -13.94
CA LEU A 72 -43.65 -8.70 -12.98
C LEU A 72 -42.16 -8.36 -12.94
N TYR A 73 -41.63 -8.05 -11.75
CA TYR A 73 -40.20 -8.00 -11.49
C TYR A 73 -39.80 -9.34 -10.86
N ALA A 74 -39.00 -10.15 -11.55
CA ALA A 74 -38.65 -11.49 -11.08
C ALA A 74 -37.33 -12.02 -11.64
N GLU A 75 -36.62 -12.77 -10.82
CA GLU A 75 -35.50 -13.62 -11.24
C GLU A 75 -36.04 -14.84 -12.00
N MET A 76 -35.74 -14.91 -13.30
CA MET A 76 -36.11 -16.04 -14.15
C MET A 76 -35.41 -17.32 -13.67
N GLY A 77 -35.98 -18.49 -13.98
CA GLY A 77 -35.50 -19.78 -13.44
C GLY A 77 -36.05 -20.13 -12.03
N THR A 78 -36.33 -19.15 -11.18
CA THR A 78 -36.79 -19.41 -9.81
C THR A 78 -38.16 -20.10 -9.74
N ARG A 79 -38.36 -20.96 -8.71
CA ARG A 79 -39.67 -21.58 -8.41
C ARG A 79 -40.76 -20.54 -8.13
N ALA A 80 -40.39 -19.36 -7.61
CA ALA A 80 -41.29 -18.24 -7.39
C ALA A 80 -41.73 -17.60 -8.72
N PHE A 81 -40.77 -17.27 -9.60
CA PHE A 81 -41.05 -16.79 -10.95
C PHE A 81 -42.00 -17.73 -11.69
N ARG A 82 -41.74 -19.04 -11.71
CA ARG A 82 -42.61 -20.00 -12.41
C ARG A 82 -44.07 -19.93 -11.96
N LYS A 83 -44.33 -19.82 -10.64
CA LYS A 83 -45.69 -19.69 -10.10
C LYS A 83 -46.40 -18.42 -10.59
N PHE A 84 -45.74 -17.26 -10.49
CA PHE A 84 -46.34 -15.98 -10.92
C PHE A 84 -46.44 -15.87 -12.44
N HIS A 85 -45.45 -16.37 -13.17
CA HIS A 85 -45.41 -16.39 -14.62
C HIS A 85 -46.59 -17.17 -15.19
N THR A 86 -46.83 -18.42 -14.74
CA THR A 86 -47.94 -19.25 -15.24
C THR A 86 -49.29 -18.54 -15.10
N VAL A 87 -49.57 -17.95 -13.93
CA VAL A 87 -50.84 -17.23 -13.67
C VAL A 87 -50.98 -15.99 -14.56
N LEU A 88 -49.91 -15.21 -14.74
CA LEU A 88 -49.94 -14.00 -15.56
C LEU A 88 -49.94 -14.29 -17.06
N SER A 89 -49.28 -15.36 -17.52
CA SER A 89 -49.32 -15.78 -18.92
C SER A 89 -50.71 -16.30 -19.33
N GLU A 90 -51.38 -17.06 -18.46
CA GLU A 90 -52.74 -17.55 -18.70
C GLU A 90 -53.73 -16.38 -18.81
N LYS A 91 -53.65 -15.41 -17.88
CA LYS A 91 -54.46 -14.18 -17.93
C LYS A 91 -54.17 -13.29 -19.15
N ALA A 92 -52.93 -13.25 -19.62
CA ALA A 92 -52.58 -12.54 -20.85
C ALA A 92 -53.16 -13.23 -22.10
N GLN A 93 -53.09 -14.57 -22.17
CA GLN A 93 -53.67 -15.37 -23.26
C GLN A 93 -55.20 -15.28 -23.32
N ASN A 94 -55.88 -15.27 -22.16
CA ASN A 94 -57.32 -15.02 -22.06
C ASN A 94 -57.71 -13.57 -22.44
N GLY A 95 -56.74 -12.68 -22.67
CA GLY A 95 -56.97 -11.28 -23.01
C GLY A 95 -57.56 -10.47 -21.86
N GLU A 96 -57.17 -10.79 -20.62
CA GLU A 96 -57.56 -10.06 -19.41
C GLU A 96 -56.56 -8.94 -19.07
N ILE A 97 -55.26 -9.15 -19.35
CA ILE A 97 -54.17 -8.23 -19.00
C ILE A 97 -53.12 -8.10 -20.11
N LEU A 98 -52.38 -6.99 -20.12
CA LEU A 98 -51.12 -6.85 -20.84
C LEU A 98 -49.97 -7.17 -19.87
N TYR A 99 -49.42 -8.38 -19.97
CA TYR A 99 -48.35 -8.86 -19.11
C TYR A 99 -46.97 -8.45 -19.65
N VAL A 100 -46.14 -7.88 -18.78
CA VAL A 100 -44.75 -7.49 -19.05
C VAL A 100 -43.82 -8.11 -18.01
N LEU A 101 -42.70 -8.66 -18.45
CA LEU A 101 -41.67 -9.20 -17.57
C LEU A 101 -40.44 -8.28 -17.54
N ARG A 102 -39.94 -7.98 -16.34
CA ARG A 102 -38.66 -7.32 -16.08
C ARG A 102 -37.83 -8.20 -15.14
N HIS A 103 -36.58 -8.44 -15.50
CA HIS A 103 -35.70 -9.37 -14.81
C HIS A 103 -34.77 -8.65 -13.82
N TYR A 104 -34.36 -9.35 -12.76
CA TYR A 104 -33.25 -8.99 -11.86
C TYR A 104 -32.59 -10.26 -11.33
N VAL A 105 -31.36 -10.16 -10.83
CA VAL A 105 -30.58 -11.25 -10.20
C VAL A 105 -30.22 -10.79 -8.79
N GLN A 106 -30.35 -11.67 -7.78
CA GLN A 106 -30.10 -11.29 -6.37
C GLN A 106 -28.73 -11.73 -5.85
N HIS A 107 -28.17 -12.83 -6.37
CA HIS A 107 -27.08 -13.57 -5.72
C HIS A 107 -25.65 -13.05 -5.89
N LEU A 108 -25.39 -12.05 -6.75
CA LEU A 108 -24.04 -11.48 -6.92
C LEU A 108 -23.62 -10.59 -5.74
N GLN A 109 -24.59 -9.85 -5.19
CA GLN A 109 -24.37 -8.88 -4.12
C GLN A 109 -23.93 -9.55 -2.81
N ASP A 110 -24.56 -10.69 -2.45
CA ASP A 110 -24.29 -11.39 -1.19
C ASP A 110 -22.96 -12.18 -1.16
N ARG A 111 -22.24 -12.27 -2.30
CA ARG A 111 -21.08 -13.19 -2.45
C ARG A 111 -19.83 -12.55 -3.05
N PHE A 112 -19.97 -11.48 -3.84
CA PHE A 112 -18.87 -10.76 -4.47
C PHE A 112 -18.98 -9.24 -4.29
N GLU A 113 -19.96 -8.76 -3.52
CA GLU A 113 -20.31 -7.33 -3.32
C GLU A 113 -20.74 -6.56 -4.59
N ILE A 114 -20.68 -7.20 -5.76
CA ILE A 114 -21.09 -6.65 -7.06
C ILE A 114 -22.59 -6.35 -7.09
N GLN A 115 -22.96 -5.08 -7.23
CA GLN A 115 -24.33 -4.64 -7.46
C GLN A 115 -24.62 -4.51 -8.97
N PRO A 116 -25.90 -4.43 -9.39
CA PRO A 116 -26.24 -4.14 -10.77
C PRO A 116 -25.61 -2.83 -11.26
N GLY A 117 -24.90 -2.92 -12.40
CA GLY A 117 -24.13 -1.83 -13.01
C GLY A 117 -22.66 -1.81 -12.69
N ASP A 118 -22.21 -2.64 -11.76
CA ASP A 118 -20.80 -2.69 -11.38
C ASP A 118 -20.07 -3.65 -12.33
N ALA A 119 -18.78 -3.38 -12.56
CA ALA A 119 -17.92 -4.17 -13.43
C ALA A 119 -16.82 -4.86 -12.61
N GLY A 120 -16.39 -6.04 -13.06
CA GLY A 120 -15.28 -6.78 -12.45
C GLY A 120 -14.64 -7.70 -13.47
N LEU A 121 -13.31 -7.69 -13.55
CA LEU A 121 -12.54 -8.57 -14.41
C LEU A 121 -11.80 -9.57 -13.54
N TYR A 122 -11.88 -10.86 -13.86
CA TYR A 122 -11.18 -11.92 -13.16
C TYR A 122 -10.39 -12.76 -14.16
N ILE A 123 -9.13 -13.08 -13.84
CA ILE A 123 -8.24 -13.89 -14.67
C ILE A 123 -7.66 -14.99 -13.79
N ASN A 124 -7.94 -16.26 -14.11
CA ASN A 124 -7.68 -17.41 -13.24
C ASN A 124 -8.17 -17.19 -11.79
N GLY A 125 -9.30 -16.48 -11.62
CA GLY A 125 -9.88 -16.09 -10.34
C GLY A 125 -9.28 -14.83 -9.68
N LEU A 126 -8.13 -14.32 -10.12
CA LEU A 126 -7.54 -13.07 -9.59
C LEU A 126 -8.39 -11.87 -10.04
N HIS A 127 -8.85 -11.04 -9.09
CA HIS A 127 -9.56 -9.80 -9.40
C HIS A 127 -8.61 -8.75 -9.99
N VAL A 128 -9.03 -8.13 -11.08
CA VAL A 128 -8.36 -7.02 -11.76
C VAL A 128 -9.25 -5.79 -11.60
N ASP A 129 -8.89 -4.91 -10.66
CA ASP A 129 -9.55 -3.62 -10.49
C ASP A 129 -9.41 -2.78 -11.75
N MET A 130 -10.54 -2.46 -12.39
CA MET A 130 -10.63 -1.72 -13.65
C MET A 130 -10.47 -0.20 -13.49
N ASP A 131 -10.49 0.31 -12.26
CA ASP A 131 -10.34 1.74 -11.96
C ASP A 131 -8.87 2.13 -11.75
N SER A 132 -8.12 1.37 -10.95
CA SER A 132 -6.65 1.54 -10.80
C SER A 132 -5.80 0.82 -11.86
N TYR A 133 -6.44 0.10 -12.78
CA TYR A 133 -5.81 -0.73 -13.81
C TYR A 133 -4.66 -0.06 -14.61
N ASP A 134 -3.50 -0.71 -14.62
CA ASP A 134 -2.38 -0.42 -15.50
C ASP A 134 -2.07 -1.62 -16.43
N PRO A 135 -2.07 -1.44 -17.78
CA PRO A 135 -1.65 -2.47 -18.74
C PRO A 135 -0.29 -3.11 -18.45
N PHE A 136 0.67 -2.36 -17.93
CA PHE A 136 2.01 -2.90 -17.61
C PHE A 136 1.95 -3.81 -16.38
N ASN A 137 1.10 -3.50 -15.40
CA ASN A 137 0.85 -4.38 -14.25
C ASN A 137 0.12 -5.66 -14.67
N LEU A 138 -0.89 -5.58 -15.55
CA LEU A 138 -1.54 -6.79 -16.06
C LEU A 138 -0.57 -7.68 -16.82
N LEU A 139 0.24 -7.12 -17.71
CA LEU A 139 1.16 -7.92 -18.53
C LEU A 139 2.14 -8.73 -17.66
N ASP A 140 2.62 -8.15 -16.56
CA ASP A 140 3.50 -8.89 -15.64
C ASP A 140 2.74 -9.91 -14.77
N MET A 141 1.48 -9.63 -14.38
CA MET A 141 0.62 -10.65 -13.76
C MET A 141 0.38 -11.83 -14.71
N LEU A 142 0.10 -11.57 -15.98
CA LEU A 142 -0.09 -12.61 -17.01
C LEU A 142 1.20 -13.41 -17.28
N LYS A 143 2.38 -12.77 -17.25
CA LYS A 143 3.67 -13.48 -17.32
C LYS A 143 3.90 -14.39 -16.11
N LEU A 144 3.57 -13.92 -14.91
CA LEU A 144 3.69 -14.70 -13.67
C LEU A 144 2.74 -15.90 -13.69
N GLU A 145 1.44 -15.68 -13.94
CA GLU A 145 0.44 -16.75 -14.11
C GLU A 145 0.85 -17.75 -15.20
N GLY A 146 1.27 -17.26 -16.38
CA GLY A 146 1.74 -18.11 -17.48
C GLY A 146 2.97 -18.95 -17.10
N LYS A 147 3.91 -18.39 -16.33
CA LYS A 147 5.07 -19.13 -15.80
C LYS A 147 4.63 -20.25 -14.85
N VAL A 148 3.65 -20.01 -13.98
CA VAL A 148 3.11 -21.01 -13.04
C VAL A 148 2.39 -22.12 -13.78
N MET A 149 1.46 -21.76 -14.68
CA MET A 149 0.70 -22.72 -15.47
C MET A 149 1.64 -23.60 -16.32
N ASN A 150 2.65 -23.01 -16.95
CA ASN A 150 3.65 -23.76 -17.71
C ASN A 150 4.56 -24.61 -16.81
N GLY A 151 4.90 -24.13 -15.62
CA GLY A 151 5.65 -24.90 -14.62
C GLY A 151 4.90 -26.15 -14.17
N LEU A 152 3.62 -26.02 -13.82
CA LEU A 152 2.75 -27.14 -13.45
C LEU A 152 2.58 -28.12 -14.64
N ARG A 153 2.44 -27.62 -15.87
CA ARG A 153 2.41 -28.45 -17.09
C ARG A 153 3.69 -29.27 -17.25
N ASN A 154 4.86 -28.66 -17.04
CA ASN A 154 6.16 -29.34 -17.12
C ASN A 154 6.33 -30.41 -16.03
N LEU A 155 5.61 -30.28 -14.90
CA LEU A 155 5.53 -31.31 -13.84
C LEU A 155 4.49 -32.40 -14.13
N GLY A 156 3.85 -32.39 -15.31
CA GLY A 156 2.87 -33.40 -15.73
C GLY A 156 1.43 -33.13 -15.29
N ILE A 157 1.14 -31.96 -14.71
CA ILE A 157 -0.22 -31.59 -14.30
C ILE A 157 -1.07 -31.23 -15.53
N LYS A 158 -2.21 -31.91 -15.66
CA LYS A 158 -3.18 -31.68 -16.74
C LYS A 158 -4.04 -30.44 -16.48
N GLU A 159 -4.56 -29.83 -17.55
CA GLU A 159 -5.43 -28.64 -17.49
C GLU A 159 -6.66 -28.83 -16.57
N GLU A 160 -7.25 -30.03 -16.55
CA GLU A 160 -8.39 -30.41 -15.69
C GLU A 160 -8.11 -30.30 -14.17
N HIS A 161 -6.84 -30.25 -13.77
CA HIS A 161 -6.42 -30.11 -12.37
C HIS A 161 -5.71 -28.78 -12.09
N MET A 162 -5.27 -28.07 -13.13
CA MET A 162 -4.57 -26.78 -13.05
C MET A 162 -5.29 -25.75 -12.16
N SER A 163 -6.62 -25.64 -12.32
CA SER A 163 -7.44 -24.70 -11.54
C SER A 163 -7.49 -25.02 -10.03
N LYS A 164 -7.26 -26.28 -9.61
CA LYS A 164 -7.15 -26.64 -8.20
C LYS A 164 -5.87 -26.07 -7.59
N PHE A 165 -4.74 -26.25 -8.27
CA PHE A 165 -3.43 -25.74 -7.83
C PHE A 165 -3.36 -24.21 -7.85
N LEU A 166 -3.88 -23.56 -8.89
CA LEU A 166 -3.93 -22.09 -8.94
C LEU A 166 -4.79 -21.50 -7.81
N LYS A 167 -5.90 -22.17 -7.44
CA LYS A 167 -6.76 -21.76 -6.31
C LYS A 167 -6.14 -21.95 -4.92
N LEU A 168 -4.94 -22.54 -4.82
CA LEU A 168 -4.21 -22.61 -3.56
C LEU A 168 -3.68 -21.22 -3.18
N SER A 169 -4.41 -20.50 -2.34
CA SER A 169 -3.85 -19.37 -1.61
C SER A 169 -3.01 -19.87 -0.44
N SER A 170 -1.85 -19.25 -0.24
CA SER A 170 -1.22 -19.24 1.07
C SER A 170 -2.26 -18.68 2.05
N PRO A 171 -2.50 -19.31 3.21
CA PRO A 171 -3.42 -18.75 4.19
C PRO A 171 -2.93 -17.37 4.67
N ASP A 172 -3.87 -16.45 4.85
CA ASP A 172 -3.65 -15.09 5.39
C ASP A 172 -3.39 -15.11 6.91
N TRP A 173 -2.54 -16.02 7.38
CA TRP A 173 -1.92 -15.81 8.69
C TRP A 173 -0.91 -14.67 8.50
N ASP A 174 -1.09 -13.59 9.25
CA ASP A 174 0.08 -12.84 9.72
C ASP A 174 1.05 -13.86 10.32
N ASP A 175 2.35 -13.71 10.07
CA ASP A 175 3.36 -14.75 10.28
C ASP A 175 3.70 -14.97 11.79
N THR A 176 2.69 -14.90 12.67
CA THR A 176 2.75 -14.99 14.14
C THR A 176 2.71 -16.43 14.63
N TYR A 177 3.90 -16.99 14.81
CA TYR A 177 4.09 -18.25 15.54
C TYR A 177 4.14 -17.96 17.05
N ALA A 178 3.45 -18.78 17.83
CA ALA A 178 3.41 -18.70 19.28
C ALA A 178 4.38 -19.72 19.90
N LEU A 179 5.10 -19.36 20.96
CA LEU A 179 5.87 -20.31 21.74
C LEU A 179 4.95 -21.16 22.64
N ASP A 180 5.13 -22.48 22.70
CA ASP A 180 4.49 -23.34 23.70
C ASP A 180 5.04 -22.98 25.09
N ILE A 181 4.30 -22.15 25.80
CA ILE A 181 4.61 -21.76 27.18
C ILE A 181 3.90 -22.65 28.20
N ARG A 182 2.81 -23.35 27.83
CA ARG A 182 1.86 -24.11 28.68
C ARG A 182 1.82 -23.66 30.15
N HIS A 183 1.73 -22.35 30.34
CA HIS A 183 1.76 -21.69 31.63
C HIS A 183 0.62 -20.69 31.71
N SER A 184 0.08 -20.50 32.91
CA SER A 184 -1.06 -19.61 33.17
C SER A 184 -0.77 -18.09 33.03
N SER A 185 0.45 -17.69 32.67
CA SER A 185 0.77 -16.30 32.37
C SER A 185 0.33 -15.95 30.96
N ILE A 186 -0.48 -14.91 30.84
CA ILE A 186 -0.95 -14.35 29.57
C ILE A 186 0.16 -13.49 28.96
N MET A 187 0.89 -12.73 29.78
CA MET A 187 2.07 -11.97 29.35
C MET A 187 3.33 -12.55 30.00
N VAL A 188 4.39 -12.77 29.22
CA VAL A 188 5.69 -13.26 29.74
C VAL A 188 6.78 -12.27 29.33
N LEU A 189 7.51 -11.73 30.32
CA LEU A 189 8.59 -10.78 30.14
C LEU A 189 9.94 -11.45 30.39
N PHE A 190 10.79 -11.48 29.37
CA PHE A 190 12.16 -11.96 29.43
C PHE A 190 13.10 -10.76 29.52
N ILE A 191 13.76 -10.60 30.66
CA ILE A 191 14.55 -9.42 30.99
C ILE A 191 15.82 -9.81 31.77
N ASP A 192 16.91 -9.09 31.54
CA ASP A 192 18.07 -9.11 32.44
C ASP A 192 17.90 -7.97 33.49
N PRO A 193 17.76 -8.30 34.78
CA PRO A 193 17.55 -7.31 35.84
C PRO A 193 18.72 -6.34 36.06
N ALA A 194 19.90 -6.60 35.48
CA ALA A 194 21.04 -5.71 35.54
C ALA A 194 21.10 -4.68 34.38
N GLN A 195 20.15 -4.68 33.45
CA GLN A 195 20.11 -3.78 32.29
C GLN A 195 19.20 -2.55 32.48
N GLU A 196 19.52 -1.47 31.77
CA GLU A 196 18.83 -0.17 31.88
C GLU A 196 17.35 -0.25 31.49
N TYR A 197 17.04 -0.97 30.40
CA TYR A 197 15.66 -1.12 29.89
C TYR A 197 14.71 -1.76 30.90
N THR A 198 15.20 -2.56 31.85
CA THR A 198 14.35 -3.32 32.78
C THR A 198 13.53 -2.40 33.70
N VAL A 199 14.04 -1.21 34.02
CA VAL A 199 13.31 -0.20 34.79
C VAL A 199 11.93 0.09 34.19
N ASP A 200 11.85 0.09 32.86
CA ASP A 200 10.66 0.47 32.10
C ASP A 200 9.64 -0.68 31.98
N PHE A 201 10.10 -1.92 31.82
CA PHE A 201 9.25 -3.11 31.91
C PHE A 201 8.65 -3.29 33.31
N ILE A 202 9.39 -2.98 34.36
CA ILE A 202 8.89 -3.05 35.74
C ILE A 202 7.83 -1.98 36.01
N LYS A 203 8.00 -0.74 35.50
CA LYS A 203 6.95 0.32 35.57
C LYS A 203 5.67 -0.08 34.83
N LEU A 204 5.79 -0.70 33.65
CA LEU A 204 4.62 -1.15 32.88
C LEU A 204 3.85 -2.25 33.63
N ALA A 205 4.58 -3.21 34.22
CA ALA A 205 3.97 -4.25 35.05
C ALA A 205 3.35 -3.70 36.35
N GLU A 206 3.99 -2.70 36.99
CA GLU A 206 3.45 -1.95 38.14
C GLU A 206 2.11 -1.29 37.76
N LEU A 207 2.04 -0.61 36.62
CA LEU A 207 0.84 0.04 36.10
C LEU A 207 -0.30 -0.98 35.90
N PHE A 208 -0.06 -2.07 35.16
CA PHE A 208 -1.07 -3.11 34.92
C PHE A 208 -1.55 -3.78 36.22
N PHE A 209 -0.64 -4.02 37.17
CA PHE A 209 -0.95 -4.61 38.47
C PHE A 209 -1.84 -3.69 39.33
N TYR A 210 -1.48 -2.40 39.47
CA TYR A 210 -2.27 -1.44 40.24
C TYR A 210 -3.63 -1.14 39.61
N HIS A 211 -3.72 -1.07 38.29
CA HIS A 211 -4.98 -0.87 37.56
C HIS A 211 -5.86 -2.13 37.50
N LYS A 212 -5.36 -3.29 37.96
CA LYS A 212 -6.08 -4.58 37.96
C LYS A 212 -6.59 -4.97 36.57
N ILE A 213 -5.76 -4.75 35.56
CA ILE A 213 -5.98 -5.29 34.22
C ILE A 213 -6.10 -6.83 34.35
N PRO A 214 -7.03 -7.50 33.65
CA PRO A 214 -7.24 -8.95 33.74
C PRO A 214 -6.14 -9.74 33.01
N LEU A 215 -4.89 -9.48 33.38
CA LEU A 215 -3.67 -9.98 32.78
C LEU A 215 -2.84 -10.69 33.84
N ARG A 216 -2.34 -11.90 33.56
CA ARG A 216 -1.37 -12.58 34.42
C ARG A 216 0.03 -12.40 33.83
N ILE A 217 0.83 -11.57 34.49
CA ILE A 217 2.21 -11.25 34.08
C ILE A 217 3.16 -12.27 34.72
N GLY A 218 4.03 -12.89 33.92
CA GLY A 218 5.17 -13.68 34.36
C GLY A 218 6.48 -12.99 34.01
N PHE A 219 7.48 -13.15 34.87
CA PHE A 219 8.85 -12.70 34.62
C PHE A 219 9.78 -13.89 34.50
N VAL A 220 10.64 -13.88 33.49
CA VAL A 220 11.80 -14.75 33.36
C VAL A 220 13.03 -13.85 33.49
N PHE A 221 13.74 -13.96 34.60
CA PHE A 221 14.97 -13.21 34.84
C PHE A 221 16.15 -13.97 34.24
N ILE A 222 16.86 -13.36 33.29
CA ILE A 222 18.11 -13.88 32.74
C ILE A 222 19.23 -13.29 33.59
N VAL A 223 19.73 -14.08 34.54
CA VAL A 223 20.78 -13.69 35.49
C VAL A 223 22.05 -14.51 35.27
N ASN A 224 23.16 -14.04 35.85
CA ASN A 224 24.45 -14.73 35.76
C ASN A 224 24.38 -16.15 36.32
N THR A 225 24.82 -17.12 35.52
CA THR A 225 24.72 -18.56 35.80
C THR A 225 26.01 -19.17 36.37
N ASP A 226 27.09 -18.39 36.50
CA ASP A 226 28.35 -18.86 37.06
C ASP A 226 28.21 -19.19 38.56
N ASP A 227 28.71 -20.35 38.98
CA ASP A 227 28.68 -20.82 40.37
C ASP A 227 29.66 -20.04 41.27
N GLU A 228 30.66 -19.35 40.71
CA GLU A 228 31.58 -18.49 41.45
C GLU A 228 31.02 -17.08 41.72
N VAL A 229 29.95 -16.66 41.03
CA VAL A 229 29.36 -15.33 41.15
C VAL A 229 28.30 -15.29 42.25
N ASP A 230 28.47 -14.38 43.23
CA ASP A 230 27.56 -14.20 44.37
C ASP A 230 26.68 -12.94 44.26
N GLY A 231 25.57 -12.95 45.01
CA GLY A 231 24.63 -11.83 45.13
C GLY A 231 25.17 -10.62 45.91
N LYS A 232 26.49 -10.51 46.13
CA LYS A 232 27.14 -9.30 46.66
C LYS A 232 27.83 -8.50 45.57
N ASN A 233 28.20 -9.16 44.48
CA ASN A 233 28.93 -8.56 43.36
C ASN A 233 28.04 -8.42 42.11
N ASP A 234 27.01 -9.26 41.96
CA ASP A 234 26.08 -9.24 40.84
C ASP A 234 24.67 -8.83 41.29
N ALA A 235 24.11 -7.79 40.67
CA ALA A 235 22.81 -7.23 41.03
C ALA A 235 21.62 -8.11 40.61
N GLY A 236 21.76 -8.88 39.53
CA GLY A 236 20.72 -9.82 39.08
C GLY A 236 20.63 -11.04 39.98
N VAL A 237 21.78 -11.62 40.36
CA VAL A 237 21.85 -12.68 41.37
C VAL A 237 21.35 -12.18 42.73
N ALA A 238 21.63 -10.93 43.09
CA ALA A 238 21.09 -10.31 44.31
C ALA A 238 19.57 -10.20 44.27
N LEU A 239 18.99 -9.72 43.17
CA LEU A 239 17.54 -9.61 42.98
C LEU A 239 16.86 -10.98 43.01
N TRP A 240 17.40 -12.00 42.34
CA TRP A 240 16.84 -13.36 42.34
C TRP A 240 16.76 -13.95 43.74
N ARG A 241 17.86 -13.89 44.50
CA ARG A 241 17.91 -14.39 45.88
C ARG A 241 17.00 -13.60 46.83
N ALA A 242 16.90 -12.28 46.63
CA ALA A 242 15.99 -11.43 47.40
C ALA A 242 14.51 -11.74 47.09
N PHE A 243 14.17 -11.98 45.82
CA PHE A 243 12.82 -12.37 45.40
C PHE A 243 12.42 -13.71 46.02
N ASN A 244 13.27 -14.74 45.91
CA ASN A 244 13.01 -16.06 46.51
C ASN A 244 12.88 -15.99 48.03
N TYR A 245 13.72 -15.19 48.71
CA TYR A 245 13.58 -14.95 50.15
C TYR A 245 12.19 -14.39 50.52
N ILE A 246 11.75 -13.33 49.85
CA ILE A 246 10.49 -12.66 50.17
C ILE A 246 9.30 -13.54 49.77
N ALA A 247 9.40 -14.28 48.67
CA ALA A 247 8.35 -15.20 48.21
C ALA A 247 8.20 -16.43 49.11
N GLU A 248 9.28 -16.96 49.70
CA GLU A 248 9.24 -18.07 50.67
C GLU A 248 8.69 -17.65 52.04
N GLU A 249 9.13 -16.50 52.58
CA GLU A 249 8.77 -16.06 53.94
C GLU A 249 7.44 -15.27 53.99
N HIS A 250 7.01 -14.69 52.86
CA HIS A 250 5.77 -13.93 52.72
C HIS A 250 4.88 -14.48 51.57
N ASP A 251 4.87 -13.78 50.43
CA ASP A 251 4.20 -14.23 49.20
C ASP A 251 4.77 -13.52 47.96
N VAL A 252 4.40 -14.02 46.78
CA VAL A 252 4.87 -13.53 45.47
C VAL A 252 4.44 -12.08 45.19
N SER A 253 3.31 -11.63 45.74
CA SER A 253 2.82 -10.25 45.56
C SER A 253 3.69 -9.27 46.34
N GLN A 254 4.04 -9.61 47.58
CA GLN A 254 4.96 -8.83 48.39
C GLN A 254 6.37 -8.83 47.78
N ALA A 255 6.82 -9.96 47.23
CA ALA A 255 8.10 -10.03 46.51
C ALA A 255 8.12 -9.12 45.27
N PHE A 256 7.03 -9.06 44.50
CA PHE A 256 6.91 -8.14 43.36
C PHE A 256 6.88 -6.66 43.80
N ILE A 257 6.13 -6.30 44.84
CA ILE A 257 6.10 -4.95 45.40
C ILE A 257 7.50 -4.52 45.87
N SER A 258 8.23 -5.41 46.53
CA SER A 258 9.61 -5.13 46.96
C SER A 258 10.56 -4.97 45.76
N ILE A 259 10.38 -5.72 44.64
CA ILE A 259 11.11 -5.47 43.39
C ILE A 259 10.79 -4.06 42.84
N VAL A 260 9.52 -3.66 42.80
CA VAL A 260 9.12 -2.32 42.36
C VAL A 260 9.81 -1.26 43.22
N HIS A 261 9.85 -1.41 44.55
CA HIS A 261 10.59 -0.51 45.43
C HIS A 261 12.12 -0.53 45.23
N MET A 262 12.71 -1.63 44.74
CA MET A 262 14.14 -1.68 44.36
C MET A 262 14.39 -0.79 43.14
N TYR A 263 13.56 -0.91 42.11
CA TYR A 263 13.67 -0.10 40.89
C TYR A 263 13.25 1.37 41.09
N GLN A 264 12.33 1.68 42.00
CA GLN A 264 12.03 3.07 42.40
C GLN A 264 13.21 3.77 43.11
N LYS A 265 14.17 3.01 43.66
CA LYS A 265 15.42 3.55 44.23
C LYS A 265 16.56 3.69 43.21
N VAL A 266 16.35 3.26 41.96
CA VAL A 266 17.34 3.45 40.89
C VAL A 266 17.22 4.89 40.38
N GLU A 267 18.32 5.64 40.45
CA GLU A 267 18.35 7.03 39.96
C GLU A 267 18.21 7.07 38.42
N ASN A 268 17.60 8.15 37.89
CA ASN A 268 17.18 8.28 36.49
C ASN A 268 18.18 7.69 35.46
N HIS A 269 17.76 6.63 34.74
CA HIS A 269 18.51 5.93 33.68
C HIS A 269 19.79 5.21 34.13
N ASN A 270 19.92 4.87 35.42
CA ASN A 270 20.94 3.94 35.88
C ASN A 270 20.45 2.47 35.87
N ILE A 271 21.41 1.56 35.96
CA ILE A 271 21.20 0.12 36.17
C ILE A 271 20.99 -0.23 37.65
N LEU A 272 20.29 -1.34 37.92
CA LEU A 272 20.10 -1.85 39.28
C LEU A 272 21.44 -2.21 39.93
N THR A 273 21.66 -1.78 41.18
CA THR A 273 22.84 -2.14 41.97
C THR A 273 22.49 -3.03 43.16
N VAL A 274 23.47 -3.79 43.64
CA VAL A 274 23.35 -4.61 44.87
C VAL A 274 22.97 -3.74 46.09
N ASP A 275 23.42 -2.49 46.16
CA ASP A 275 23.06 -1.56 47.23
C ASP A 275 21.58 -1.13 47.18
N ASN A 276 20.95 -1.07 46.00
CA ASN A 276 19.49 -0.85 45.90
C ASN A 276 18.73 -2.02 46.51
N VAL A 277 19.08 -3.26 46.13
CA VAL A 277 18.47 -4.51 46.64
C VAL A 277 18.64 -4.61 48.16
N LYS A 278 19.87 -4.44 48.64
CA LYS A 278 20.24 -4.46 50.06
C LYS A 278 19.51 -3.37 50.86
N GLY A 279 19.41 -2.16 50.31
CA GLY A 279 18.71 -1.04 50.94
C GLY A 279 17.18 -1.20 50.99
N VAL A 280 16.58 -2.06 50.15
CA VAL A 280 15.17 -2.48 50.31
C VAL A 280 15.06 -3.55 51.39
N LEU A 281 15.87 -4.62 51.31
CA LEU A 281 15.87 -5.70 52.31
C LEU A 281 16.06 -5.17 53.74
N GLN A 282 16.98 -4.22 53.95
CA GLN A 282 17.23 -3.60 55.26
C GLN A 282 16.07 -2.76 55.79
N ASN A 283 15.30 -2.12 54.91
CA ASN A 283 14.23 -1.20 55.30
C ASN A 283 12.91 -1.94 55.54
N GLU A 284 12.58 -2.92 54.70
CA GLU A 284 11.31 -3.66 54.77
C GLU A 284 11.41 -4.91 55.66
N PHE A 285 12.58 -5.56 55.68
CA PHE A 285 12.81 -6.81 56.41
C PHE A 285 13.99 -6.64 57.40
N PRO A 286 13.90 -5.76 58.41
CA PRO A 286 15.01 -5.42 59.31
C PRO A 286 15.48 -6.59 60.21
N HIS A 287 14.75 -7.70 60.24
CA HIS A 287 15.12 -8.94 60.94
C HIS A 287 15.83 -9.95 60.03
N ALA A 288 15.92 -9.71 58.72
CA ALA A 288 16.53 -10.59 57.75
C ALA A 288 18.07 -10.54 57.81
N ASN A 289 18.73 -11.70 57.85
CA ASN A 289 20.18 -11.77 57.73
C ASN A 289 20.59 -11.72 56.25
N ILE A 290 20.98 -10.53 55.79
CA ILE A 290 21.46 -10.25 54.42
C ILE A 290 22.59 -11.22 54.01
N TRP A 291 23.45 -11.63 54.94
CA TRP A 291 24.57 -12.53 54.65
C TRP A 291 24.11 -13.94 54.29
N ASP A 292 23.00 -14.39 54.85
CA ASP A 292 22.41 -15.71 54.56
C ASP A 292 21.61 -15.68 53.25
N ILE A 293 21.08 -14.51 52.86
CA ILE A 293 20.31 -14.30 51.62
C ILE A 293 21.22 -14.08 50.41
N LEU A 294 22.21 -13.19 50.51
CA LEU A 294 23.07 -12.79 49.40
C LEU A 294 24.41 -13.56 49.34
N GLY A 295 24.75 -14.33 50.39
CA GLY A 295 26.01 -15.07 50.48
C GLY A 295 26.17 -16.23 49.49
N ILE A 296 27.41 -16.67 49.29
CA ILE A 296 27.80 -17.74 48.34
C ILE A 296 26.98 -19.03 48.52
N TYR A 297 26.67 -19.41 49.78
CA TYR A 297 25.90 -20.61 50.12
C TYR A 297 24.43 -20.30 50.48
N SER A 298 23.83 -19.29 49.84
CA SER A 298 22.42 -18.95 50.07
C SER A 298 21.49 -20.10 49.69
N LYS A 299 20.57 -20.47 50.59
CA LYS A 299 19.53 -21.47 50.28
C LYS A 299 18.52 -20.98 49.23
N TYR A 300 18.47 -19.67 48.99
CA TYR A 300 17.54 -19.01 48.06
C TYR A 300 18.08 -18.92 46.62
N ASP A 301 19.23 -19.55 46.32
CA ASP A 301 19.82 -19.58 44.97
C ASP A 301 19.27 -20.71 44.07
N GLY A 302 18.20 -21.38 44.52
CA GLY A 302 17.49 -22.41 43.75
C GLY A 302 17.09 -21.90 42.38
N GLU A 303 17.12 -22.80 41.39
CA GLU A 303 16.66 -22.57 40.01
C GLU A 303 17.31 -21.39 39.25
N ARG A 304 18.38 -20.76 39.78
CA ARG A 304 19.10 -19.65 39.13
C ARG A 304 19.49 -19.92 37.67
N LYS A 305 19.92 -21.15 37.37
CA LYS A 305 20.28 -21.59 36.01
C LYS A 305 19.09 -21.89 35.10
N ALA A 306 17.89 -22.08 35.65
CA ALA A 306 16.70 -22.47 34.90
C ALA A 306 16.20 -21.35 33.98
N GLY A 307 16.18 -20.09 34.44
CA GLY A 307 15.73 -18.94 33.62
C GLY A 307 16.54 -18.78 32.34
N ALA A 308 17.87 -18.75 32.45
CA ALA A 308 18.77 -18.66 31.29
C ALA A 308 18.73 -19.92 30.40
N SER A 309 18.58 -21.11 30.99
CA SER A 309 18.46 -22.37 30.22
C SER A 309 17.15 -22.41 29.43
N TYR A 310 16.03 -22.04 30.05
CA TYR A 310 14.72 -21.93 29.41
C TYR A 310 14.77 -20.90 28.27
N TYR A 311 15.32 -19.69 28.51
CA TYR A 311 15.49 -18.68 27.45
C TYR A 311 16.33 -19.18 26.27
N ARG A 312 17.43 -19.93 26.51
CA ARG A 312 18.22 -20.53 25.42
C ARG A 312 17.43 -21.59 24.64
N MET A 313 16.50 -22.30 25.30
CA MET A 313 15.60 -23.26 24.63
C MET A 313 14.54 -22.54 23.77
N THR A 314 13.99 -21.40 24.23
CA THR A 314 12.93 -20.68 23.48
C THR A 314 13.39 -20.14 22.13
N GLY A 315 14.66 -19.72 22.03
CA GLY A 315 15.27 -19.24 20.77
C GLY A 315 14.90 -17.82 20.35
N LEU A 316 14.23 -17.04 21.21
CA LEU A 316 13.66 -15.71 20.94
C LEU A 316 14.66 -14.60 20.52
N GLY A 317 15.96 -14.88 20.46
CA GLY A 317 16.98 -13.92 20.02
C GLY A 317 17.56 -13.06 21.16
N PRO A 318 17.91 -11.77 20.92
CA PRO A 318 18.48 -10.88 21.93
C PRO A 318 17.40 -10.33 22.88
N LEU A 319 17.78 -10.03 24.13
CA LEU A 319 16.91 -9.38 25.12
C LEU A 319 16.81 -7.85 24.88
N PRO A 320 15.74 -7.18 25.34
CA PRO A 320 14.54 -7.72 25.99
C PRO A 320 13.63 -8.50 25.03
N GLN A 321 12.79 -9.38 25.57
CA GLN A 321 11.72 -10.04 24.82
C GLN A 321 10.42 -10.08 25.63
N ALA A 322 9.29 -9.95 24.96
CA ALA A 322 7.96 -10.05 25.57
C ALA A 322 7.08 -10.97 24.72
N LEU A 323 6.25 -11.78 25.39
CA LEU A 323 5.25 -12.64 24.74
C LEU A 323 3.85 -12.32 25.26
N TYR A 324 2.84 -12.43 24.41
CA TYR A 324 1.41 -12.46 24.75
C TYR A 324 0.80 -13.78 24.27
N ASN A 325 0.31 -14.62 25.19
CA ASN A 325 -0.14 -16.00 24.92
C ASN A 325 0.85 -16.84 24.08
N GLY A 326 2.15 -16.59 24.25
CA GLY A 326 3.22 -17.25 23.51
C GLY A 326 3.71 -16.49 22.26
N GLU A 327 2.91 -15.57 21.70
CA GLU A 327 3.28 -14.78 20.51
C GLU A 327 4.21 -13.62 20.87
N SER A 328 5.31 -13.46 20.13
CA SER A 328 6.30 -12.40 20.38
C SER A 328 5.79 -11.01 20.00
N PHE A 329 6.26 -9.99 20.73
CA PHE A 329 6.24 -8.60 20.25
C PHE A 329 7.43 -8.36 19.30
N HIS A 330 7.26 -7.45 18.34
CA HIS A 330 8.32 -6.95 17.48
C HIS A 330 9.25 -6.02 18.25
N HIS A 331 10.51 -5.87 17.83
CA HIS A 331 11.49 -5.10 18.60
C HIS A 331 11.15 -3.60 18.69
N GLU A 332 10.43 -3.07 17.71
CA GLU A 332 9.85 -1.72 17.71
C GLU A 332 8.82 -1.58 18.85
N GLU A 333 7.83 -2.50 18.89
CA GLU A 333 6.76 -2.56 19.90
C GLU A 333 7.27 -2.67 21.36
N LEU A 334 8.55 -2.98 21.62
CA LEU A 334 9.09 -3.21 22.97
C LEU A 334 9.37 -1.92 23.77
N ASN A 335 9.09 -0.72 23.25
CA ASN A 335 9.09 0.49 24.06
C ASN A 335 7.81 0.62 24.91
N ILE A 336 7.84 1.34 26.04
CA ILE A 336 6.71 1.35 27.00
C ILE A 336 5.35 1.68 26.38
N ARG A 337 5.29 2.68 25.50
CA ARG A 337 4.02 3.24 25.00
C ARG A 337 3.39 2.38 23.92
N GLU A 338 4.22 1.87 23.02
CA GLU A 338 3.79 0.90 22.01
C GLU A 338 3.46 -0.43 22.69
N LEU A 339 4.27 -0.93 23.63
CA LEU A 339 3.97 -2.17 24.34
C LEU A 339 2.66 -2.09 25.14
N GLU A 340 2.37 -0.96 25.80
CA GLU A 340 1.08 -0.74 26.46
C GLU A 340 -0.09 -0.84 25.48
N THR A 341 0.06 -0.21 24.30
CA THR A 341 -0.99 -0.15 23.27
C THR A 341 -1.17 -1.49 22.55
N ALA A 342 -0.06 -2.17 22.21
CA ALA A 342 -0.02 -3.47 21.56
C ALA A 342 -0.58 -4.58 22.46
N VAL A 343 -0.28 -4.57 23.78
CA VAL A 343 -0.91 -5.48 24.76
C VAL A 343 -2.42 -5.29 24.81
N LEU A 344 -2.92 -4.04 24.78
CA LEU A 344 -4.35 -3.75 24.79
C LEU A 344 -5.03 -4.19 23.47
N HIS A 345 -4.40 -3.97 22.32
CA HIS A 345 -4.88 -4.45 21.02
C HIS A 345 -4.97 -5.98 20.97
N ARG A 346 -3.87 -6.70 21.25
CA ARG A 346 -3.84 -8.17 21.28
C ARG A 346 -4.86 -8.74 22.27
N MET A 347 -5.10 -8.07 23.41
CA MET A 347 -6.15 -8.45 24.35
C MET A 347 -7.56 -8.32 23.76
N MET A 348 -7.84 -7.28 22.98
CA MET A 348 -9.14 -7.10 22.32
C MET A 348 -9.37 -8.15 21.23
N ASP A 349 -8.36 -8.40 20.38
CA ASP A 349 -8.46 -9.33 19.26
C ASP A 349 -8.61 -10.79 19.73
N GLU A 350 -7.78 -11.21 20.69
CA GLU A 350 -7.88 -12.55 21.29
C GLU A 350 -9.19 -12.73 22.07
N THR A 351 -9.72 -11.67 22.69
CA THR A 351 -11.06 -11.72 23.31
C THR A 351 -12.16 -11.95 22.27
N ALA A 352 -12.09 -11.30 21.10
CA ALA A 352 -13.06 -11.49 20.02
C ALA A 352 -12.97 -12.92 19.43
N TYR A 353 -11.75 -13.46 19.29
CA TYR A 353 -11.53 -14.85 18.89
C TYR A 353 -12.14 -15.84 19.90
N LEU A 354 -11.80 -15.71 21.19
CA LEU A 354 -12.30 -16.64 22.22
C LEU A 354 -13.83 -16.59 22.34
N GLN A 355 -14.44 -15.42 22.19
CA GLN A 355 -15.91 -15.30 22.14
C GLN A 355 -16.50 -16.07 20.96
N LYS A 356 -15.92 -15.97 19.77
CA LYS A 356 -16.36 -16.72 18.58
C LYS A 356 -16.29 -18.23 18.82
N GLU A 357 -15.21 -18.74 19.41
CA GLU A 357 -15.06 -20.16 19.71
C GLU A 357 -16.05 -20.67 20.78
N VAL A 358 -16.34 -19.86 21.81
CA VAL A 358 -17.43 -20.15 22.75
C VAL A 358 -18.81 -20.17 22.07
N PHE A 359 -19.07 -19.26 21.12
CA PHE A 359 -20.33 -19.27 20.35
C PHE A 359 -20.44 -20.47 19.39
N MET A 360 -19.34 -20.96 18.85
CA MET A 360 -19.29 -22.19 18.04
C MET A 360 -19.37 -23.46 18.90
N GLY A 361 -19.11 -23.36 20.21
CA GLY A 361 -19.13 -24.48 21.16
C GLY A 361 -17.86 -25.34 21.15
N THR A 362 -16.80 -24.89 20.46
CA THR A 362 -15.47 -25.52 20.46
C THR A 362 -14.82 -25.35 21.84
N LEU A 363 -14.86 -24.12 22.39
CA LEU A 363 -14.47 -23.82 23.76
C LEU A 363 -15.69 -23.92 24.70
N ASN A 364 -15.56 -24.70 25.78
CA ASN A 364 -16.63 -24.96 26.75
C ASN A 364 -16.05 -25.28 28.14
N ASP A 365 -16.90 -25.32 29.18
CA ASP A 365 -16.55 -25.53 30.60
C ASP A 365 -15.70 -26.78 30.93
N ARG A 366 -15.54 -27.73 29.99
CA ARG A 366 -14.70 -28.93 30.15
C ARG A 366 -13.30 -28.80 29.55
N THR A 367 -13.07 -27.77 28.75
CA THR A 367 -11.80 -27.52 28.06
C THR A 367 -11.02 -26.47 28.83
N ASN A 368 -9.75 -26.74 29.14
CA ASN A 368 -8.85 -25.73 29.69
C ASN A 368 -8.52 -24.71 28.60
N ALA A 369 -8.76 -23.43 28.86
CA ALA A 369 -8.50 -22.36 27.90
C ALA A 369 -7.01 -22.23 27.53
N ILE A 370 -6.09 -22.55 28.46
CA ILE A 370 -4.64 -22.52 28.18
C ILE A 370 -4.29 -23.62 27.19
N ASP A 371 -4.74 -24.86 27.44
CA ASP A 371 -4.46 -25.99 26.57
C ASP A 371 -5.11 -25.76 25.19
N PHE A 372 -6.33 -25.21 25.13
CA PHE A 372 -6.99 -24.82 23.88
C PHE A 372 -6.20 -23.78 23.05
N LEU A 373 -5.53 -22.82 23.71
CA LEU A 373 -4.66 -21.86 23.04
C LEU A 373 -3.33 -22.48 22.60
N MET A 374 -2.74 -23.35 23.43
CA MET A 374 -1.43 -23.97 23.18
C MET A 374 -1.50 -25.16 22.21
N ASP A 375 -2.67 -25.75 22.02
CA ASP A 375 -2.90 -26.82 21.04
C ASP A 375 -3.20 -26.27 19.61
N ARG A 376 -3.09 -24.95 19.39
CA ARG A 376 -3.22 -24.32 18.06
C ARG A 376 -2.11 -24.75 17.10
N ASN A 377 -2.42 -24.78 15.79
CA ASN A 377 -1.45 -25.13 14.74
C ASN A 377 -0.29 -24.14 14.57
N ASN A 378 -0.36 -22.91 15.09
CA ASN A 378 0.77 -21.95 15.05
C ASN A 378 1.69 -22.02 16.29
N VAL A 379 1.41 -22.90 17.27
CA VAL A 379 2.19 -23.01 18.52
C VAL A 379 3.38 -23.96 18.33
N VAL A 380 4.57 -23.55 18.76
CA VAL A 380 5.85 -24.24 18.51
C VAL A 380 6.72 -24.29 19.78
N PRO A 381 7.50 -25.37 20.01
CA PRO A 381 8.32 -25.51 21.22
C PRO A 381 9.54 -24.57 21.26
N ARG A 382 9.90 -24.01 20.10
CA ARG A 382 11.02 -23.09 19.90
C ARG A 382 10.70 -22.15 18.74
N ILE A 383 11.09 -20.90 18.87
CA ILE A 383 11.06 -19.89 17.82
C ILE A 383 12.49 -19.66 17.34
N ASN A 384 12.67 -19.50 16.03
CA ASN A 384 13.97 -19.16 15.45
C ASN A 384 13.81 -17.96 14.49
N PRO A 385 14.29 -16.76 14.88
CA PRO A 385 14.21 -15.55 14.06
C PRO A 385 14.75 -15.71 12.63
N LEU A 386 15.78 -16.55 12.43
CA LEU A 386 16.37 -16.80 11.11
C LEU A 386 15.41 -17.54 10.15
N ILE A 387 14.45 -18.29 10.70
CA ILE A 387 13.47 -19.05 9.93
C ILE A 387 12.21 -18.19 9.66
N LEU A 388 11.76 -17.43 10.65
CA LEU A 388 10.51 -16.64 10.58
C LEU A 388 10.67 -15.31 9.84
N TYR A 389 11.64 -14.47 10.21
CA TYR A 389 11.65 -13.05 9.80
C TYR A 389 12.49 -12.74 8.55
N ASN A 390 13.05 -13.77 7.89
CA ASN A 390 13.81 -13.60 6.65
C ASN A 390 12.91 -13.68 5.41
N LYS A 391 13.09 -12.76 4.44
CA LYS A 391 12.40 -12.82 3.14
C LYS A 391 12.85 -14.05 2.33
N TRP A 392 12.00 -15.06 2.26
CA TRP A 392 12.34 -16.37 1.69
C TRP A 392 12.62 -16.31 0.17
N GLN A 393 13.60 -17.10 -0.27
CA GLN A 393 13.91 -17.33 -1.68
C GLN A 393 13.72 -18.80 -2.03
N TYR A 394 13.14 -19.10 -3.19
CA TYR A 394 12.85 -20.47 -3.61
C TYR A 394 13.74 -20.91 -4.79
N LEU A 395 14.08 -22.20 -4.82
CA LEU A 395 14.73 -22.85 -5.94
C LEU A 395 13.73 -23.13 -7.06
N ASN A 396 14.12 -22.86 -8.31
CA ASN A 396 13.35 -23.32 -9.47
C ASN A 396 13.79 -24.76 -9.81
N LEU A 397 12.98 -25.74 -9.43
CA LEU A 397 13.29 -27.18 -9.52
C LEU A 397 12.81 -27.84 -10.84
N ILE A 398 12.43 -27.04 -11.85
CA ILE A 398 11.83 -27.48 -13.11
C ILE A 398 12.90 -27.48 -14.21
N SER A 399 13.25 -28.65 -14.76
CA SER A 399 14.19 -28.75 -15.89
C SER A 399 13.63 -28.06 -17.14
N THR A 400 14.49 -27.36 -17.89
CA THR A 400 14.11 -26.74 -19.17
C THR A 400 14.16 -27.71 -20.36
N SER A 401 14.88 -28.84 -20.22
CA SER A 401 15.01 -30.03 -21.11
C SER A 401 16.43 -30.61 -21.12
N VAL A 402 17.41 -29.97 -20.47
CA VAL A 402 18.81 -30.42 -20.45
C VAL A 402 19.02 -31.50 -19.40
N THR A 403 19.49 -32.69 -19.83
CA THR A 403 19.94 -33.77 -18.94
C THR A 403 21.47 -33.78 -18.87
N ALA A 404 22.03 -33.44 -17.72
CA ALA A 404 23.46 -33.60 -17.44
C ALA A 404 23.69 -34.67 -16.37
N ASP A 405 24.77 -35.43 -16.50
CA ASP A 405 25.22 -36.38 -15.46
C ASP A 405 25.85 -35.60 -14.29
N VAL A 406 25.47 -35.92 -13.05
CA VAL A 406 26.04 -35.31 -11.84
C VAL A 406 27.53 -35.66 -11.67
N GLU A 407 27.99 -36.79 -12.22
CA GLU A 407 29.42 -37.12 -12.26
C GLU A 407 30.20 -36.35 -13.35
N ASP A 408 29.54 -35.60 -14.24
CA ASP A 408 30.19 -34.67 -15.19
C ASP A 408 30.10 -33.20 -14.73
N SER A 409 30.97 -32.86 -13.78
CA SER A 409 31.16 -31.48 -13.31
C SER A 409 31.55 -30.47 -14.41
N SER A 410 32.02 -30.92 -15.59
CA SER A 410 32.42 -30.03 -16.68
C SER A 410 31.24 -29.56 -17.51
N THR A 411 30.29 -30.46 -17.82
CA THR A 411 29.01 -30.08 -18.43
C THR A 411 28.14 -29.31 -17.43
N PHE A 412 28.10 -29.75 -16.16
CA PHE A 412 27.33 -29.07 -15.10
C PHE A 412 27.72 -27.60 -14.93
N PHE A 413 29.00 -27.25 -15.08
CA PHE A 413 29.48 -25.87 -14.93
C PHE A 413 28.76 -24.87 -15.86
N PHE A 414 28.46 -25.28 -17.10
CA PHE A 414 27.83 -24.41 -18.11
C PHE A 414 26.30 -24.31 -18.02
N LEU A 415 25.66 -25.10 -17.16
CA LEU A 415 24.23 -25.01 -16.91
C LEU A 415 23.85 -23.69 -16.21
N ASP A 416 22.64 -23.21 -16.45
CA ASP A 416 22.09 -22.09 -15.71
C ASP A 416 21.65 -22.50 -14.28
N SER A 417 21.19 -21.54 -13.47
CA SER A 417 20.79 -21.83 -12.09
C SER A 417 19.53 -22.70 -11.96
N GLN A 418 18.66 -22.75 -12.98
CA GLN A 418 17.45 -23.55 -12.99
C GLN A 418 17.78 -25.01 -13.32
N ASP A 419 18.51 -25.26 -14.41
CA ASP A 419 18.91 -26.61 -14.79
C ASP A 419 19.87 -27.23 -13.77
N LYS A 420 20.79 -26.45 -13.16
CA LYS A 420 21.61 -26.90 -12.01
C LYS A 420 20.75 -27.38 -10.84
N SER A 421 19.63 -26.71 -10.56
CA SER A 421 18.72 -27.09 -9.48
C SER A 421 17.93 -28.35 -9.82
N ALA A 422 17.45 -28.48 -11.05
CA ALA A 422 16.72 -29.66 -11.52
C ALA A 422 17.61 -30.92 -11.52
N VAL A 423 18.85 -30.82 -12.02
CA VAL A 423 19.82 -31.92 -12.06
C VAL A 423 20.17 -32.42 -10.65
N ILE A 424 20.37 -31.51 -9.67
CA ILE A 424 20.60 -31.90 -8.27
C ILE A 424 19.36 -32.57 -7.66
N ALA A 425 18.15 -32.05 -7.94
CA ALA A 425 16.92 -32.62 -7.41
C ALA A 425 16.62 -34.04 -7.94
N GLU A 426 16.91 -34.31 -9.22
CA GLU A 426 16.68 -35.61 -9.87
C GLU A 426 17.66 -36.70 -9.45
N ASN A 427 18.82 -36.32 -8.91
CA ASN A 427 19.89 -37.24 -8.48
C ASN A 427 20.07 -37.28 -6.95
N MET A 428 19.14 -36.69 -6.19
CA MET A 428 19.20 -36.67 -4.73
C MET A 428 18.76 -38.02 -4.14
N TYR A 429 19.49 -38.46 -3.11
CA TYR A 429 19.09 -39.59 -2.28
C TYR A 429 18.49 -39.10 -0.97
N TYR A 430 17.46 -39.79 -0.50
CA TYR A 430 16.69 -39.41 0.69
C TYR A 430 16.66 -40.53 1.72
N VAL A 431 16.69 -40.16 3.00
CA VAL A 431 16.33 -41.04 4.11
C VAL A 431 14.98 -40.60 4.69
N THR A 432 14.10 -41.58 4.93
CA THR A 432 12.73 -41.39 5.45
C THR A 432 12.55 -42.13 6.79
N GLN A 433 11.43 -41.89 7.47
CA GLN A 433 11.04 -42.66 8.66
C GLN A 433 10.46 -44.03 8.27
N GLU A 434 9.59 -44.06 7.25
CA GLU A 434 8.94 -45.23 6.65
C GLU A 434 9.15 -45.26 5.12
N ASP A 435 9.08 -46.45 4.50
CA ASP A 435 9.45 -46.66 3.08
C ASP A 435 8.30 -46.50 2.07
N ASP A 436 7.05 -46.47 2.53
CA ASP A 436 5.83 -46.46 1.69
C ASP A 436 4.92 -45.21 1.90
N VAL A 437 5.37 -44.20 2.65
CA VAL A 437 4.59 -42.98 2.96
C VAL A 437 5.06 -41.79 2.13
N ILE A 438 4.12 -40.95 1.66
CA ILE A 438 4.46 -39.69 0.98
C ILE A 438 5.11 -38.74 1.99
N SER A 439 6.33 -38.29 1.69
CA SER A 439 7.04 -37.32 2.53
C SER A 439 6.77 -35.92 1.98
N SER A 440 5.75 -35.26 2.54
CA SER A 440 5.29 -33.93 2.16
C SER A 440 6.38 -32.85 2.32
N VAL A 441 7.32 -33.05 3.26
CA VAL A 441 8.42 -32.13 3.55
C VAL A 441 9.77 -32.73 3.16
N THR A 442 10.53 -32.01 2.35
CA THR A 442 11.86 -32.40 1.87
C THR A 442 12.93 -31.44 2.40
N PHE A 443 13.77 -31.93 3.30
CA PHE A 443 14.95 -31.20 3.80
C PHE A 443 16.19 -31.55 2.98
N TRP A 444 16.94 -30.56 2.51
CA TRP A 444 18.34 -30.74 2.12
C TRP A 444 19.23 -30.00 3.12
N ILE A 445 20.15 -30.71 3.77
CA ILE A 445 21.19 -30.09 4.60
C ILE A 445 22.47 -29.90 3.78
N ILE A 446 23.06 -28.71 3.89
CA ILE A 446 24.27 -28.32 3.17
C ILE A 446 25.37 -28.06 4.20
N ALA A 447 26.45 -28.86 4.16
CA ALA A 447 27.59 -28.68 5.07
C ALA A 447 28.86 -29.38 4.59
N ASP A 448 29.97 -29.12 5.28
CA ASP A 448 31.17 -29.96 5.27
C ASP A 448 31.04 -31.03 6.37
N PHE A 449 30.61 -32.25 6.00
CA PHE A 449 30.38 -33.36 6.95
C PHE A 449 31.68 -33.97 7.49
N ASP A 450 32.83 -33.60 6.92
CA ASP A 450 34.13 -33.94 7.47
C ASP A 450 34.51 -32.96 8.62
N LYS A 451 33.75 -31.88 8.86
CA LYS A 451 33.84 -31.00 10.05
C LYS A 451 32.83 -31.35 11.17
N PRO A 452 33.15 -31.05 12.45
CA PRO A 452 32.24 -31.31 13.58
C PRO A 452 30.89 -30.60 13.47
N SER A 453 30.87 -29.36 12.98
CA SER A 453 29.64 -28.57 12.80
C SER A 453 28.68 -29.19 11.77
N GLY A 454 29.20 -29.68 10.64
CA GLY A 454 28.40 -30.42 9.65
C GLY A 454 27.86 -31.76 10.18
N ARG A 455 28.65 -32.46 11.00
CA ARG A 455 28.17 -33.67 11.72
C ARG A 455 27.09 -33.35 12.74
N LYS A 456 27.23 -32.29 13.54
CA LYS A 456 26.21 -31.83 14.51
C LYS A 456 24.89 -31.52 13.82
N LEU A 457 24.92 -30.86 12.67
CA LEU A 457 23.70 -30.62 11.86
C LEU A 457 23.06 -31.93 11.36
N LEU A 458 23.86 -32.86 10.80
CA LEU A 458 23.36 -34.17 10.37
C LEU A 458 22.73 -34.95 11.53
N PHE A 459 23.36 -34.94 12.71
CA PHE A 459 22.83 -35.59 13.92
C PHE A 459 21.49 -35.00 14.34
N ASN A 460 21.38 -33.67 14.39
CA ASN A 460 20.14 -32.98 14.77
C ASN A 460 19.01 -33.22 13.76
N ALA A 461 19.32 -33.23 12.46
CA ALA A 461 18.37 -33.57 11.40
C ALA A 461 17.86 -35.02 11.51
N LEU A 462 18.75 -35.97 11.82
CA LEU A 462 18.39 -37.38 12.01
C LEU A 462 17.54 -37.60 13.27
N ASN A 463 17.78 -36.85 14.36
CA ASN A 463 16.96 -36.92 15.57
C ASN A 463 15.54 -36.40 15.31
N HIS A 464 15.39 -35.32 14.55
CA HIS A 464 14.07 -34.83 14.12
C HIS A 464 13.33 -35.86 13.27
N LEU A 465 14.01 -36.55 12.35
CA LEU A 465 13.44 -37.67 11.56
C LEU A 465 13.07 -38.92 12.36
N GLU A 466 13.43 -39.04 13.65
CA GLU A 466 12.87 -40.11 14.48
C GLU A 466 11.44 -39.79 14.96
N ILE A 467 11.03 -38.52 14.88
CA ILE A 467 9.72 -37.99 15.33
C ILE A 467 8.84 -37.60 14.14
N SER A 468 9.41 -37.00 13.09
CA SER A 468 8.71 -36.57 11.89
C SER A 468 8.26 -37.76 11.01
N VAL A 469 6.96 -37.80 10.71
CA VAL A 469 6.33 -38.75 9.78
C VAL A 469 6.22 -38.21 8.35
N HIS A 470 6.25 -36.89 8.16
CA HIS A 470 6.10 -36.21 6.85
C HIS A 470 7.45 -35.82 6.21
N GLY A 471 8.55 -35.91 6.96
CA GLY A 471 9.86 -35.45 6.56
C GLY A 471 10.72 -36.50 5.86
N ARG A 472 11.51 -36.05 4.88
CA ARG A 472 12.65 -36.78 4.31
C ARG A 472 13.89 -35.90 4.22
N LEU A 473 15.07 -36.49 4.39
CA LEU A 473 16.36 -35.78 4.43
C LEU A 473 17.29 -36.20 3.29
N GLY A 474 17.74 -35.22 2.50
CA GLY A 474 18.83 -35.32 1.53
C GLY A 474 20.05 -34.52 1.97
N VAL A 475 21.22 -34.81 1.37
CA VAL A 475 22.52 -34.30 1.81
C VAL A 475 23.30 -33.68 0.66
N ILE A 476 23.74 -32.42 0.82
CA ILE A 476 24.57 -31.70 -0.14
C ILE A 476 25.94 -31.37 0.48
N TYR A 477 26.99 -31.88 -0.14
CA TYR A 477 28.37 -31.70 0.32
C TYR A 477 28.92 -30.33 -0.11
N ASN A 478 29.30 -29.50 0.86
CA ASN A 478 29.96 -28.21 0.64
C ASN A 478 31.35 -28.15 1.32
N PRO A 479 32.34 -28.94 0.85
CA PRO A 479 33.64 -29.08 1.53
C PRO A 479 34.41 -27.76 1.60
N THR A 480 35.04 -27.50 2.75
CA THR A 480 35.85 -26.29 3.03
C THR A 480 37.23 -26.35 2.37
N SER A 481 37.82 -27.55 2.35
CA SER A 481 39.17 -27.83 1.86
C SER A 481 39.17 -28.18 0.36
N LYS A 482 40.38 -28.36 -0.21
CA LYS A 482 40.53 -28.95 -1.53
C LYS A 482 39.93 -30.37 -1.55
N ILE A 483 39.13 -30.68 -2.57
CA ILE A 483 38.48 -31.98 -2.72
C ILE A 483 39.52 -33.02 -3.18
N ASP A 484 39.85 -33.96 -2.29
CA ASP A 484 40.78 -35.06 -2.53
C ASP A 484 40.31 -36.34 -1.79
N GLU A 485 41.16 -37.37 -1.69
CA GLU A 485 40.75 -38.64 -1.05
C GLU A 485 40.71 -38.57 0.48
N ASP A 486 41.61 -37.81 1.10
CA ASP A 486 41.74 -37.75 2.56
C ASP A 486 40.72 -36.80 3.21
N ASN A 487 40.39 -35.67 2.55
CA ASN A 487 39.52 -34.62 3.09
C ASN A 487 38.01 -34.86 2.91
N THR A 488 37.58 -36.01 2.39
CA THR A 488 36.15 -36.34 2.18
C THR A 488 35.78 -37.76 2.65
N ALA A 489 36.45 -38.26 3.68
CA ALA A 489 36.32 -39.64 4.15
C ALA A 489 34.91 -39.93 4.72
N ILE A 490 34.35 -38.99 5.48
CA ILE A 490 32.98 -39.08 6.03
C ILE A 490 31.95 -38.81 4.93
N SER A 491 32.18 -37.78 4.10
CA SER A 491 31.31 -37.45 2.97
C SER A 491 31.15 -38.62 1.97
N ARG A 492 32.24 -39.37 1.66
CA ARG A 492 32.14 -40.63 0.89
C ARG A 492 31.42 -41.73 1.65
N GLY A 493 31.56 -41.78 2.98
CA GLY A 493 30.88 -42.76 3.83
C GLY A 493 29.36 -42.61 3.76
N ILE A 494 28.89 -41.36 3.85
CA ILE A 494 27.48 -40.97 3.70
C ILE A 494 26.96 -41.34 2.30
N LEU A 495 27.66 -40.92 1.23
CA LEU A 495 27.23 -41.23 -0.15
C LEU A 495 27.24 -42.73 -0.46
N ALA A 496 28.25 -43.48 0.02
CA ALA A 496 28.29 -44.93 -0.12
C ALA A 496 27.13 -45.62 0.64
N ALA A 497 26.70 -45.05 1.77
CA ALA A 497 25.57 -45.55 2.54
C ALA A 497 24.27 -45.41 1.74
N PHE A 498 23.95 -44.20 1.26
CA PHE A 498 22.77 -43.94 0.41
C PHE A 498 22.69 -44.86 -0.82
N LEU A 499 23.84 -45.23 -1.39
CA LEU A 499 23.93 -46.05 -2.60
C LEU A 499 23.91 -47.57 -2.37
N THR A 500 23.98 -48.05 -1.12
CA THR A 500 24.15 -49.49 -0.83
C THR A 500 23.39 -50.04 0.38
N LEU A 501 22.72 -49.21 1.17
CA LEU A 501 21.97 -49.62 2.36
C LEU A 501 20.47 -49.29 2.20
N GLU A 502 19.61 -50.16 2.74
CA GLU A 502 18.17 -49.90 2.90
C GLU A 502 17.93 -48.88 4.03
N ASN A 503 16.82 -48.13 3.99
CA ASN A 503 16.57 -46.97 4.87
C ASN A 503 16.72 -47.25 6.38
N SER A 504 16.20 -48.39 6.86
CA SER A 504 16.31 -48.82 8.26
C SER A 504 17.76 -49.01 8.74
N PHE A 505 18.64 -49.47 7.85
CA PHE A 505 20.08 -49.60 8.10
C PHE A 505 20.84 -48.29 7.84
N LEU A 506 20.43 -47.53 6.82
CA LEU A 506 20.98 -46.23 6.44
C LEU A 506 20.89 -45.23 7.60
N ARG A 507 19.69 -44.98 8.17
CA ARG A 507 19.49 -44.03 9.27
C ARG A 507 20.41 -44.31 10.46
N ASN A 508 20.48 -45.59 10.85
CA ASN A 508 21.34 -46.05 11.95
C ASN A 508 22.85 -45.90 11.67
N PHE A 509 23.26 -46.02 10.41
CA PHE A 509 24.66 -45.84 10.02
C PHE A 509 25.04 -44.37 9.86
N LEU A 510 24.16 -43.53 9.30
CA LEU A 510 24.37 -42.07 9.22
C LEU A 510 24.50 -41.45 10.61
N ARG A 511 23.67 -41.86 11.59
CA ARG A 511 23.80 -41.43 12.98
C ARG A 511 25.20 -41.73 13.55
N LYS A 512 25.72 -42.95 13.33
CA LYS A 512 27.09 -43.32 13.74
C LYS A 512 28.17 -42.49 13.05
N LEU A 513 28.02 -42.20 11.75
CA LEU A 513 28.97 -41.33 11.03
C LEU A 513 28.95 -39.87 11.51
N ALA A 514 27.85 -39.42 12.13
CA ALA A 514 27.73 -38.11 12.75
C ALA A 514 28.33 -38.06 14.17
N GLU A 515 28.65 -39.19 14.81
CA GLU A 515 29.30 -39.22 16.12
C GLU A 515 30.79 -38.85 16.02
N GLU A 516 31.24 -37.93 16.88
CA GLU A 516 32.62 -37.44 16.85
C GLU A 516 33.66 -38.53 17.21
N GLU A 517 33.28 -39.50 18.05
CA GLU A 517 34.09 -40.69 18.37
C GLU A 517 34.34 -41.57 17.13
N THR A 518 33.32 -41.75 16.29
CA THR A 518 33.43 -42.49 15.03
C THR A 518 34.28 -41.74 14.01
N ALA A 519 34.07 -40.42 13.86
CA ALA A 519 34.85 -39.59 12.96
C ALA A 519 36.34 -39.57 13.34
N THR A 520 36.67 -39.34 14.60
CA THR A 520 38.05 -39.34 15.10
C THR A 520 38.74 -40.70 14.96
N ALA A 521 38.02 -41.82 15.12
CA ALA A 521 38.55 -43.14 14.84
C ALA A 521 38.86 -43.33 13.33
N ILE A 522 37.97 -42.93 12.43
CA ILE A 522 38.18 -42.99 10.98
C ILE A 522 39.40 -42.17 10.56
N TYR A 523 39.53 -40.93 11.05
CA TYR A 523 40.72 -40.10 10.77
C TYR A 523 42.02 -40.65 11.39
N SER A 524 41.91 -41.48 12.44
CA SER A 524 43.06 -42.19 13.03
C SER A 524 43.45 -43.48 12.27
N GLY A 525 42.77 -43.80 11.16
CA GLY A 525 43.11 -44.91 10.26
C GLY A 525 42.26 -46.17 10.41
N ASP A 526 41.18 -46.15 11.21
CA ASP A 526 40.25 -47.27 11.29
C ASP A 526 39.44 -47.44 9.99
N LYS A 527 39.28 -48.69 9.54
CA LYS A 527 38.50 -48.96 8.32
C LYS A 527 37.01 -48.75 8.59
N ILE A 528 36.38 -47.83 7.85
CA ILE A 528 34.96 -47.46 7.95
C ILE A 528 33.98 -48.65 8.04
N LYS A 529 34.29 -49.79 7.39
CA LYS A 529 33.49 -51.02 7.46
C LYS A 529 33.39 -51.67 8.84
N ARG A 530 34.23 -51.27 9.81
CA ARG A 530 34.18 -51.66 11.22
C ARG A 530 32.88 -51.19 11.90
N PHE A 531 32.33 -50.06 11.47
CA PHE A 531 31.15 -49.44 12.07
C PHE A 531 29.80 -49.97 11.52
N LEU A 532 29.84 -50.75 10.43
CA LEU A 532 28.68 -51.43 9.83
C LEU A 532 28.19 -52.58 10.73
N THR A 533 26.90 -52.56 11.07
CA THR A 533 26.22 -53.61 11.85
C THR A 533 26.10 -54.94 11.10
N GLU A 534 25.77 -56.00 11.82
CA GLU A 534 25.42 -57.30 11.23
C GLU A 534 24.11 -57.18 10.43
N GLY A 535 24.05 -57.79 9.25
CA GLY A 535 22.96 -57.65 8.28
C GLY A 535 23.28 -56.77 7.07
N MET A 536 24.14 -55.75 7.21
CA MET A 536 24.54 -54.86 6.10
C MET A 536 25.45 -55.56 5.07
N ASN A 537 25.30 -55.24 3.78
CA ASN A 537 26.16 -55.78 2.72
C ASN A 537 27.53 -55.08 2.69
N LYS A 538 28.41 -55.48 3.61
CA LYS A 538 29.75 -54.88 3.82
C LYS A 538 30.62 -54.88 2.55
N ASN A 539 30.47 -55.87 1.68
CA ASN A 539 31.23 -55.98 0.44
C ASN A 539 30.74 -54.99 -0.63
N ALA A 540 29.42 -54.77 -0.75
CA ALA A 540 28.86 -53.78 -1.66
C ALA A 540 29.24 -52.36 -1.21
N PHE A 541 29.09 -52.06 0.09
CA PHE A 541 29.50 -50.79 0.68
C PHE A 541 30.99 -50.51 0.47
N GLU A 542 31.88 -51.45 0.83
CA GLU A 542 33.34 -51.27 0.67
C GLU A 542 33.73 -51.11 -0.80
N LYS A 543 33.06 -51.80 -1.73
CA LYS A 543 33.28 -51.58 -3.17
C LYS A 543 32.86 -50.19 -3.61
N LYS A 544 31.68 -49.69 -3.19
CA LYS A 544 31.18 -48.38 -3.63
C LYS A 544 31.96 -47.22 -2.98
N TYR A 545 32.27 -47.31 -1.68
CA TYR A 545 33.12 -46.34 -0.97
C TYR A 545 34.46 -46.10 -1.68
N ASN A 546 35.16 -47.16 -2.08
CA ASN A 546 36.44 -47.08 -2.78
C ASN A 546 36.34 -46.75 -4.28
N THR A 547 35.13 -46.54 -4.82
CA THR A 547 34.92 -46.20 -6.25
C THR A 547 34.15 -44.89 -6.47
N ILE A 548 33.80 -44.17 -5.41
CA ILE A 548 33.22 -42.81 -5.51
C ILE A 548 34.32 -41.81 -5.87
N GLY A 549 34.24 -41.27 -7.08
CA GLY A 549 35.11 -40.19 -7.56
C GLY A 549 34.84 -38.83 -6.90
N VAL A 550 35.74 -37.87 -7.11
CA VAL A 550 35.63 -36.51 -6.56
C VAL A 550 34.63 -35.60 -7.29
N ASN A 551 34.16 -35.99 -8.48
CA ASN A 551 33.34 -35.13 -9.35
C ASN A 551 32.01 -34.74 -8.70
N ILE A 552 31.29 -35.66 -8.06
CA ILE A 552 30.01 -35.37 -7.41
C ILE A 552 30.13 -34.30 -6.32
N PHE A 553 31.18 -34.37 -5.49
CA PHE A 553 31.45 -33.34 -4.48
C PHE A 553 31.76 -31.97 -5.12
N ARG A 554 32.40 -31.96 -6.29
CA ARG A 554 32.67 -30.75 -7.06
C ARG A 554 31.40 -30.18 -7.70
N THR A 555 30.52 -31.03 -8.22
CA THR A 555 29.19 -30.66 -8.74
C THR A 555 28.32 -30.04 -7.63
N HIS A 556 28.30 -30.65 -6.44
CA HIS A 556 27.60 -30.10 -5.28
C HIS A 556 28.20 -28.76 -4.80
N GLN A 557 29.54 -28.63 -4.78
CA GLN A 557 30.20 -27.37 -4.44
C GLN A 557 29.90 -26.25 -5.46
N LEU A 558 29.84 -26.56 -6.76
CA LEU A 558 29.40 -25.62 -7.80
C LEU A 558 27.93 -25.20 -7.61
N PHE A 559 27.03 -26.14 -7.28
CA PHE A 559 25.65 -25.81 -6.96
C PHE A 559 25.53 -24.86 -5.76
N CYS A 560 26.31 -25.10 -4.69
CA CYS A 560 26.35 -24.23 -3.52
C CYS A 560 26.77 -22.80 -3.88
N GLN A 561 27.81 -22.64 -4.71
CA GLN A 561 28.32 -21.33 -5.12
C GLN A 561 27.40 -20.61 -6.12
N ASP A 562 26.98 -21.30 -7.18
CA ASP A 562 26.26 -20.69 -8.28
C ASP A 562 24.78 -20.45 -7.96
N VAL A 563 24.14 -21.35 -7.21
CA VAL A 563 22.69 -21.34 -6.99
C VAL A 563 22.32 -20.95 -5.56
N LEU A 564 22.98 -21.52 -4.55
CA LEU A 564 22.71 -21.19 -3.15
C LEU A 564 23.46 -19.94 -2.65
N LYS A 565 24.47 -19.48 -3.40
CA LYS A 565 25.36 -18.36 -3.06
C LYS A 565 26.17 -18.56 -1.77
N LEU A 566 26.36 -19.81 -1.36
CA LEU A 566 27.19 -20.22 -0.22
C LEU A 566 28.66 -20.34 -0.62
N ARG A 567 29.56 -19.94 0.28
CA ARG A 567 31.00 -20.16 0.16
C ARG A 567 31.37 -21.58 0.61
N PRO A 568 32.53 -22.14 0.17
CA PRO A 568 33.03 -23.42 0.66
C PRO A 568 33.07 -23.51 2.19
N GLY A 569 32.49 -24.58 2.75
CA GLY A 569 32.40 -24.78 4.20
C GLY A 569 31.27 -24.04 4.92
N GLU A 570 30.55 -23.12 4.27
CA GLU A 570 29.35 -22.53 4.86
C GLU A 570 28.20 -23.54 4.92
N ILE A 571 27.44 -23.47 6.01
CA ILE A 571 26.30 -24.34 6.30
C ILE A 571 25.02 -23.69 5.74
N GLY A 572 24.05 -24.51 5.32
CA GLY A 572 22.71 -24.07 4.94
C GLY A 572 21.68 -25.18 5.07
N VAL A 573 20.40 -24.80 5.03
CA VAL A 573 19.26 -25.73 5.00
C VAL A 573 18.29 -25.30 3.90
N VAL A 574 17.72 -26.26 3.18
CA VAL A 574 16.64 -26.04 2.22
C VAL A 574 15.44 -26.91 2.62
N SER A 575 14.22 -26.36 2.63
CA SER A 575 12.97 -27.10 2.86
C SER A 575 12.02 -26.91 1.67
N ASN A 576 11.64 -27.97 0.95
CA ASN A 576 10.84 -27.88 -0.27
C ASN A 576 11.29 -26.77 -1.26
N GLY A 577 12.60 -26.64 -1.48
CA GLY A 577 13.17 -25.59 -2.33
C GLY A 577 13.31 -24.19 -1.69
N LYS A 578 12.67 -23.91 -0.54
CA LYS A 578 12.87 -22.70 0.28
C LYS A 578 14.30 -22.68 0.82
N LYS A 579 15.09 -21.67 0.46
CA LYS A 579 16.48 -21.49 0.90
C LYS A 579 16.55 -20.81 2.27
N ILE A 580 17.34 -21.37 3.18
CA ILE A 580 17.73 -20.74 4.45
C ILE A 580 19.26 -20.64 4.48
N TYR A 581 19.77 -19.44 4.30
CA TYR A 581 21.17 -19.05 4.48
C TYR A 581 21.25 -17.61 4.99
N ASN A 582 22.33 -17.26 5.68
CA ASN A 582 22.54 -15.89 6.13
C ASN A 582 22.86 -15.01 4.92
N ASN A 583 21.88 -14.20 4.52
CA ASN A 583 22.10 -13.13 3.57
C ASN A 583 22.88 -12.03 4.31
N ILE A 584 24.21 -12.02 4.14
CA ILE A 584 25.09 -11.01 4.72
C ILE A 584 24.73 -9.65 4.12
N THR A 585 23.87 -8.86 4.78
CA THR A 585 23.76 -7.36 4.75
C THR A 585 22.47 -6.79 5.38
N ALA A 586 21.89 -7.44 6.39
CA ALA A 586 20.99 -6.78 7.35
C ALA A 586 21.24 -7.38 8.74
N PHE A 587 21.47 -6.52 9.74
CA PHE A 587 21.88 -6.88 11.11
C PHE A 587 23.19 -7.69 11.24
N LYS A 588 24.29 -6.94 11.42
CA LYS A 588 25.63 -7.46 11.71
C LYS A 588 25.81 -7.98 13.16
N PHE A 589 24.83 -8.72 13.68
CA PHE A 589 24.83 -9.26 15.05
C PHE A 589 24.72 -10.78 15.17
N LEU A 590 24.55 -11.51 14.06
CA LEU A 590 24.69 -12.98 14.02
C LEU A 590 25.73 -13.36 12.97
N GLY A 591 26.58 -14.33 13.30
CA GLY A 591 27.74 -14.74 12.49
C GLY A 591 27.37 -15.60 11.27
N PRO A 592 28.20 -16.58 10.85
CA PRO A 592 27.65 -17.75 10.15
C PRO A 592 26.54 -18.40 10.98
N LEU A 593 25.71 -19.27 10.39
CA LEU A 593 24.73 -20.09 11.15
C LEU A 593 25.42 -20.63 12.41
N ASP A 594 25.02 -20.10 13.57
CA ASP A 594 25.69 -20.38 14.83
C ASP A 594 25.58 -21.88 15.10
N GLU A 595 26.48 -22.44 15.92
CA GLU A 595 26.64 -23.91 16.01
C GLU A 595 25.39 -24.67 16.55
N ASP A 596 24.27 -23.98 16.82
CA ASP A 596 23.11 -24.43 17.58
C ASP A 596 21.78 -24.55 16.78
N PHE A 597 21.83 -24.88 15.48
CA PHE A 597 20.61 -25.35 14.77
C PHE A 597 20.20 -26.74 15.30
N CYS A 598 19.11 -26.82 16.06
CA CYS A 598 18.69 -27.99 16.82
C CYS A 598 17.54 -28.78 16.16
N ALA A 599 17.08 -29.86 16.80
CA ALA A 599 15.99 -30.69 16.27
C ALA A 599 14.63 -29.95 16.29
N GLU A 600 14.45 -29.05 17.24
CA GLU A 600 13.28 -28.18 17.38
C GLU A 600 13.23 -27.11 16.29
N ASP A 601 14.39 -26.67 15.77
CA ASP A 601 14.46 -25.77 14.59
C ASP A 601 14.00 -26.49 13.31
N PHE A 602 14.31 -27.78 13.16
CA PHE A 602 13.75 -28.61 12.08
C PHE A 602 12.23 -28.81 12.24
N TYR A 603 11.73 -29.02 13.46
CA TYR A 603 10.28 -29.10 13.73
C TYR A 603 9.55 -27.80 13.39
N LEU A 604 10.11 -26.64 13.76
CA LEU A 604 9.58 -25.33 13.36
C LEU A 604 9.52 -25.23 11.83
N LEU A 605 10.59 -25.62 11.13
CA LEU A 605 10.65 -25.57 9.67
C LEU A 605 9.67 -26.55 9.00
N GLU A 606 9.52 -27.77 9.52
CA GLU A 606 8.53 -28.75 9.07
C GLU A 606 7.11 -28.16 9.16
N LYS A 607 6.78 -27.62 10.34
CA LYS A 607 5.45 -27.10 10.67
C LYS A 607 5.07 -25.89 9.84
N ILE A 608 6.01 -24.97 9.59
CA ILE A 608 5.84 -23.85 8.65
C ILE A 608 5.57 -24.38 7.24
N THR A 609 6.36 -25.34 6.76
CA THR A 609 6.20 -25.88 5.39
C THR A 609 4.86 -26.61 5.22
N LEU A 610 4.45 -27.44 6.19
CA LEU A 610 3.15 -28.15 6.18
C LEU A 610 1.95 -27.18 6.20
N THR A 611 1.92 -26.25 7.17
CA THR A 611 0.78 -25.38 7.46
C THR A 611 0.47 -24.37 6.33
N ASN A 612 1.42 -24.16 5.41
CA ASN A 612 1.27 -23.24 4.27
C ASN A 612 0.37 -23.82 3.15
N LEU A 613 0.99 -24.47 2.17
CA LEU A 613 0.34 -25.02 0.98
C LEU A 613 0.45 -26.54 0.90
N VAL A 614 1.42 -27.14 1.60
CA VAL A 614 1.85 -28.52 1.36
C VAL A 614 0.77 -29.55 1.67
N GLU A 615 0.05 -29.43 2.79
CA GLU A 615 -1.09 -30.30 3.10
C GLU A 615 -2.13 -30.28 1.97
N LYS A 616 -2.46 -29.10 1.44
CA LYS A 616 -3.42 -28.94 0.33
C LYS A 616 -2.87 -29.45 -1.01
N ILE A 617 -1.56 -29.36 -1.23
CA ILE A 617 -0.89 -29.90 -2.42
C ILE A 617 -0.91 -31.42 -2.37
N GLU A 618 -0.58 -32.02 -1.22
CA GLU A 618 -0.61 -33.45 -0.96
C GLU A 618 -2.02 -34.01 -1.19
N ASP A 619 -3.05 -33.42 -0.57
CA ASP A 619 -4.47 -33.75 -0.81
C ASP A 619 -4.83 -33.78 -2.31
N ILE A 620 -4.38 -32.78 -3.09
CA ILE A 620 -4.68 -32.72 -4.53
C ILE A 620 -3.87 -33.77 -5.32
N VAL A 621 -2.62 -34.00 -4.95
CA VAL A 621 -1.71 -34.95 -5.61
C VAL A 621 -2.17 -36.39 -5.37
N GLU A 622 -2.56 -36.77 -4.15
CA GLU A 622 -3.12 -38.10 -3.86
C GLU A 622 -4.44 -38.35 -4.61
N ASN A 623 -5.31 -37.34 -4.68
CA ASN A 623 -6.61 -37.44 -5.36
C ASN A 623 -6.54 -37.30 -6.88
N THR A 624 -5.35 -37.21 -7.48
CA THR A 624 -5.17 -37.17 -8.94
C THR A 624 -4.32 -38.34 -9.41
N GLU A 625 -4.73 -39.01 -10.49
CA GLU A 625 -4.02 -40.17 -11.08
C GLU A 625 -2.72 -39.75 -11.81
N VAL A 626 -1.89 -38.93 -11.17
CA VAL A 626 -0.60 -38.47 -11.68
C VAL A 626 0.41 -39.60 -11.50
N ASN A 627 0.67 -40.30 -12.60
CA ASN A 627 1.44 -41.55 -12.65
C ASN A 627 2.95 -41.32 -12.51
N SER A 628 3.37 -40.69 -11.40
CA SER A 628 4.77 -40.40 -11.05
C SER A 628 5.30 -41.44 -10.06
N LYS A 629 6.54 -41.89 -10.23
CA LYS A 629 7.18 -42.85 -9.32
C LYS A 629 7.60 -42.26 -7.98
N ASN A 630 7.68 -40.93 -7.87
CA ASN A 630 8.13 -40.20 -6.68
C ASN A 630 7.14 -39.06 -6.37
N LEU A 631 6.03 -39.36 -5.68
CA LEU A 631 5.02 -38.36 -5.31
C LEU A 631 5.61 -37.26 -4.42
N SER A 632 6.51 -37.60 -3.49
CA SER A 632 7.24 -36.64 -2.64
C SER A 632 8.07 -35.62 -3.42
N ASP A 633 8.66 -36.00 -4.57
CA ASP A 633 9.37 -35.06 -5.45
C ASP A 633 8.42 -34.12 -6.16
N LEU A 634 7.23 -34.59 -6.52
CA LEU A 634 6.20 -33.78 -7.15
C LEU A 634 5.66 -32.72 -6.17
N VAL A 635 5.36 -33.11 -4.92
CA VAL A 635 4.94 -32.19 -3.86
C VAL A 635 6.00 -31.10 -3.63
N MET A 636 7.28 -31.48 -3.46
CA MET A 636 8.39 -30.52 -3.34
C MET A 636 8.47 -29.56 -4.54
N LYS A 637 8.37 -30.06 -5.78
CA LYS A 637 8.49 -29.24 -6.99
C LYS A 637 7.30 -28.29 -7.19
N ILE A 638 6.09 -28.71 -6.80
CA ILE A 638 4.88 -27.87 -6.84
C ILE A 638 4.92 -26.78 -5.76
N ASP A 639 5.28 -27.12 -4.52
CA ASP A 639 5.43 -26.16 -3.43
C ASP A 639 6.50 -25.11 -3.77
N ALA A 640 7.70 -25.56 -4.19
CA ALA A 640 8.76 -24.66 -4.63
C ALA A 640 8.33 -23.71 -5.75
N LEU A 641 7.45 -24.15 -6.67
CA LEU A 641 6.91 -23.31 -7.74
C LEU A 641 5.88 -22.30 -7.22
N LEU A 642 4.85 -22.76 -6.50
CA LEU A 642 3.75 -21.93 -6.03
C LEU A 642 4.20 -20.93 -4.96
N SER A 643 5.01 -21.39 -4.00
CA SER A 643 5.54 -20.56 -2.92
C SER A 643 6.65 -19.59 -3.37
N SER A 644 7.20 -19.75 -4.59
CA SER A 644 8.13 -18.77 -5.19
C SER A 644 7.47 -17.47 -5.69
N LEU A 645 6.15 -17.43 -5.71
CA LEU A 645 5.36 -16.30 -6.18
C LEU A 645 5.21 -15.25 -5.08
N PRO A 646 5.06 -13.95 -5.41
CA PRO A 646 4.60 -12.96 -4.45
C PRO A 646 3.28 -13.41 -3.78
N LYS A 647 3.07 -13.10 -2.49
CA LYS A 647 1.75 -13.30 -1.83
C LYS A 647 0.69 -12.58 -2.70
N HIS A 648 -0.14 -13.35 -3.41
CA HIS A 648 -1.07 -12.83 -4.42
C HIS A 648 -2.46 -12.63 -3.83
N ALA A 649 -3.19 -11.64 -4.38
CA ALA A 649 -4.57 -11.34 -3.99
C ALA A 649 -5.48 -12.59 -4.04
N SER A 650 -6.49 -12.60 -3.16
CA SER A 650 -7.47 -13.68 -3.04
C SER A 650 -8.12 -14.03 -4.39
N ARG A 651 -8.20 -15.33 -4.70
CA ARG A 651 -8.84 -15.82 -5.93
C ARG A 651 -10.32 -16.12 -5.69
N TYR A 652 -11.18 -15.58 -6.55
CA TYR A 652 -12.63 -15.71 -6.45
C TYR A 652 -13.15 -16.80 -7.39
N ASP A 653 -13.98 -17.71 -6.85
CA ASP A 653 -14.65 -18.74 -7.64
C ASP A 653 -16.02 -18.24 -8.15
N VAL A 654 -15.97 -17.40 -9.19
CA VAL A 654 -17.15 -16.72 -9.75
C VAL A 654 -18.08 -17.72 -10.44
N THR A 655 -19.05 -18.20 -9.65
CA THR A 655 -20.03 -19.22 -10.03
C THR A 655 -21.40 -18.61 -10.24
N PHE A 656 -21.94 -18.74 -11.45
CA PHE A 656 -23.26 -18.23 -11.84
C PHE A 656 -24.32 -19.33 -11.71
N LEU A 657 -25.53 -18.98 -11.25
CA LEU A 657 -26.62 -19.93 -11.02
C LEU A 657 -27.18 -20.54 -12.31
N GLU A 658 -27.36 -19.71 -13.34
CA GLU A 658 -27.76 -20.13 -14.69
C GLU A 658 -26.93 -19.35 -15.73
N GLU A 659 -26.34 -20.07 -16.70
CA GLU A 659 -25.43 -19.49 -17.70
C GLU A 659 -26.07 -19.30 -19.09
N ASN A 660 -27.29 -19.84 -19.33
CA ASN A 660 -27.82 -20.07 -20.68
C ASN A 660 -28.22 -18.81 -21.48
N HIS A 661 -28.53 -17.70 -20.79
CA HIS A 661 -29.08 -16.48 -21.41
C HIS A 661 -28.41 -15.18 -20.94
N SER A 662 -27.51 -15.28 -19.97
CA SER A 662 -26.85 -14.18 -19.25
C SER A 662 -25.36 -14.09 -19.53
N ILE A 663 -24.75 -15.15 -20.07
CA ILE A 663 -23.30 -15.28 -20.30
C ILE A 663 -23.01 -15.56 -21.76
N ILE A 664 -22.13 -14.77 -22.35
CA ILE A 664 -21.48 -15.07 -23.62
C ILE A 664 -20.21 -15.87 -23.31
N LYS A 665 -20.10 -17.07 -23.87
CA LYS A 665 -18.92 -17.93 -23.75
C LYS A 665 -18.11 -17.88 -25.03
N ILE A 666 -16.83 -17.54 -24.92
CA ILE A 666 -15.85 -17.59 -26.01
C ILE A 666 -14.82 -18.63 -25.60
N ASN A 667 -14.69 -19.69 -26.38
CA ASN A 667 -13.73 -20.76 -26.09
C ASN A 667 -12.32 -20.35 -26.53
N SER A 668 -11.31 -21.04 -25.98
CA SER A 668 -9.93 -20.98 -26.46
C SER A 668 -9.82 -21.30 -27.95
N GLN A 669 -8.83 -20.70 -28.62
CA GLN A 669 -8.53 -20.99 -30.03
C GLN A 669 -7.73 -22.29 -30.15
N GLU A 670 -6.85 -22.54 -29.19
CA GLU A 670 -6.03 -23.75 -29.13
C GLU A 670 -6.60 -24.72 -28.09
N ASN A 671 -6.56 -26.02 -28.42
CA ASN A 671 -6.91 -27.10 -27.51
C ASN A 671 -5.69 -27.50 -26.65
N ASP A 672 -5.04 -26.48 -26.12
CA ASP A 672 -3.94 -26.50 -25.14
C ASP A 672 -4.33 -25.54 -24.00
N MET A 673 -3.51 -25.54 -22.95
CA MET A 673 -3.65 -24.77 -21.72
C MET A 673 -4.16 -23.33 -21.95
N SER A 674 -5.26 -22.98 -21.26
CA SER A 674 -5.97 -21.71 -21.45
C SER A 674 -6.14 -20.92 -20.15
N PHE A 675 -6.07 -19.58 -20.24
CA PHE A 675 -6.45 -18.68 -19.15
C PHE A 675 -7.98 -18.61 -19.01
N ASP A 676 -8.52 -18.77 -17.81
CA ASP A 676 -9.98 -18.62 -17.56
C ASP A 676 -10.28 -17.18 -17.18
N VAL A 677 -10.99 -16.47 -18.07
CA VAL A 677 -11.26 -15.03 -17.97
C VAL A 677 -12.74 -14.80 -17.75
N ILE A 678 -13.12 -14.22 -16.62
CA ILE A 678 -14.50 -13.90 -16.29
C ILE A 678 -14.65 -12.38 -16.26
N ALA A 679 -15.47 -11.86 -17.16
CA ALA A 679 -15.74 -10.44 -17.31
C ALA A 679 -17.19 -10.16 -16.91
N ILE A 680 -17.40 -9.45 -15.82
CA ILE A 680 -18.69 -8.93 -15.37
C ILE A 680 -18.74 -7.46 -15.79
N VAL A 681 -19.78 -7.05 -16.53
CA VAL A 681 -19.83 -5.70 -17.09
C VAL A 681 -21.26 -5.22 -17.33
N ASP A 682 -21.55 -3.94 -17.07
CA ASP A 682 -22.69 -3.25 -17.68
C ASP A 682 -22.21 -2.55 -18.96
N PRO A 683 -22.72 -2.90 -20.15
CA PRO A 683 -22.32 -2.29 -21.43
C PRO A 683 -22.44 -0.76 -21.52
N LEU A 684 -23.12 -0.14 -20.57
CA LEU A 684 -23.39 1.29 -20.52
C LEU A 684 -22.44 2.07 -19.59
N THR A 685 -21.34 1.48 -19.12
CA THR A 685 -20.36 2.14 -18.26
C THR A 685 -18.98 2.36 -18.92
N ARG A 686 -18.10 3.15 -18.30
CA ARG A 686 -16.77 3.46 -18.87
C ARG A 686 -15.81 2.28 -18.76
N GLU A 687 -15.99 1.45 -17.74
CA GLU A 687 -15.22 0.25 -17.47
C GLU A 687 -15.45 -0.77 -18.59
N ALA A 688 -16.68 -0.83 -19.13
CA ALA A 688 -16.99 -1.57 -20.35
C ALA A 688 -16.22 -1.07 -21.57
N GLN A 689 -16.12 0.25 -21.75
CA GLN A 689 -15.37 0.86 -22.86
C GLN A 689 -13.87 0.53 -22.80
N LYS A 690 -13.29 0.52 -21.58
CA LYS A 690 -11.91 0.05 -21.32
C LYS A 690 -11.77 -1.46 -21.62
N MET A 691 -12.57 -2.28 -20.95
CA MET A 691 -12.46 -3.74 -20.93
C MET A 691 -12.67 -4.37 -22.32
N ALA A 692 -13.58 -3.82 -23.13
CA ALA A 692 -13.88 -4.35 -24.46
C ALA A 692 -12.65 -4.40 -25.38
N GLN A 693 -11.84 -3.32 -25.45
CA GLN A 693 -10.63 -3.31 -26.27
C GLN A 693 -9.52 -4.18 -25.65
N LEU A 694 -9.38 -4.15 -24.32
CA LEU A 694 -8.42 -4.98 -23.60
C LEU A 694 -8.63 -6.48 -23.89
N LEU A 695 -9.87 -6.98 -23.76
CA LEU A 695 -10.20 -8.39 -24.05
C LEU A 695 -9.96 -8.76 -25.52
N ILE A 696 -10.18 -7.84 -26.47
CA ILE A 696 -9.89 -8.08 -27.89
C ILE A 696 -8.38 -8.21 -28.14
N VAL A 697 -7.55 -7.41 -27.47
CA VAL A 697 -6.08 -7.49 -27.58
C VAL A 697 -5.57 -8.76 -26.90
N LEU A 698 -5.98 -9.02 -25.65
CA LEU A 698 -5.56 -10.22 -24.91
C LEU A 698 -5.92 -11.51 -25.66
N GLY A 699 -7.11 -11.59 -26.27
CA GLY A 699 -7.56 -12.77 -27.03
C GLY A 699 -6.80 -13.04 -28.33
N LYS A 700 -5.80 -12.21 -28.67
CA LYS A 700 -4.81 -12.44 -29.73
C LYS A 700 -3.42 -12.76 -29.21
N ILE A 701 -3.09 -12.35 -27.98
CA ILE A 701 -1.76 -12.52 -27.36
C ILE A 701 -1.69 -13.81 -26.54
N ILE A 702 -2.79 -14.16 -25.84
CA ILE A 702 -2.86 -15.33 -24.95
C ILE A 702 -4.01 -16.26 -25.35
N ASN A 703 -3.80 -17.57 -25.21
CA ASN A 703 -4.86 -18.54 -25.35
C ASN A 703 -5.79 -18.45 -24.13
N MET A 704 -7.01 -17.92 -24.33
CA MET A 704 -7.93 -17.67 -23.21
C MET A 704 -9.37 -18.07 -23.53
N LYS A 705 -10.08 -18.44 -22.48
CA LYS A 705 -11.49 -18.81 -22.46
C LYS A 705 -12.24 -17.73 -21.69
N ILE A 706 -13.22 -17.08 -22.33
CA ILE A 706 -13.91 -15.92 -21.78
C ILE A 706 -15.34 -16.29 -21.40
N LYS A 707 -15.75 -15.98 -20.17
CA LYS A 707 -17.16 -15.85 -19.76
C LYS A 707 -17.49 -14.38 -19.55
N LEU A 708 -18.30 -13.81 -20.43
CA LEU A 708 -18.75 -12.41 -20.35
C LEU A 708 -20.20 -12.35 -19.84
N PHE A 709 -20.42 -11.83 -18.64
CA PHE A 709 -21.72 -11.66 -17.99
C PHE A 709 -22.18 -10.20 -18.02
N MET A 710 -23.42 -9.98 -18.46
CA MET A 710 -23.99 -8.64 -18.62
C MET A 710 -24.79 -8.20 -17.37
N ASN A 711 -24.18 -7.36 -16.53
CA ASN A 711 -24.66 -6.94 -15.22
C ASN A 711 -25.45 -5.60 -15.25
N CYS A 712 -26.44 -5.48 -16.14
CA CYS A 712 -27.03 -4.17 -16.45
C CYS A 712 -27.88 -3.53 -15.33
N ARG A 713 -27.80 -2.21 -15.14
CA ARG A 713 -28.72 -1.45 -14.26
C ARG A 713 -30.16 -1.47 -14.78
N GLY A 714 -31.09 -1.89 -13.93
CA GLY A 714 -32.52 -1.96 -14.28
C GLY A 714 -33.24 -0.61 -14.48
N LYS A 715 -32.62 0.51 -14.08
CA LYS A 715 -33.10 1.89 -14.30
C LYS A 715 -31.93 2.84 -14.45
N LEU A 716 -32.07 3.81 -15.36
CA LEU A 716 -31.14 4.91 -15.56
C LEU A 716 -31.92 6.23 -15.45
N SER A 717 -31.40 7.18 -14.68
CA SER A 717 -31.95 8.53 -14.52
C SER A 717 -31.53 9.48 -15.64
N GLU A 718 -30.38 9.21 -16.26
CA GLU A 718 -29.76 10.03 -17.30
C GLU A 718 -29.05 9.18 -18.36
N ALA A 719 -28.49 9.81 -19.40
CA ALA A 719 -27.68 9.15 -20.40
C ALA A 719 -26.36 8.65 -19.75
N PRO A 720 -26.08 7.33 -19.76
CA PRO A 720 -25.01 6.75 -18.95
C PRO A 720 -23.61 6.95 -19.55
N LEU A 721 -23.50 6.94 -20.88
CA LEU A 721 -22.29 7.27 -21.61
C LEU A 721 -22.42 8.66 -22.24
N LYS A 722 -21.49 9.56 -21.88
CA LYS A 722 -21.41 10.94 -22.37
C LYS A 722 -20.15 11.20 -23.21
N SER A 723 -19.40 10.15 -23.56
CA SER A 723 -18.08 10.23 -24.19
C SER A 723 -17.83 9.11 -25.20
N PHE A 724 -17.18 9.45 -26.32
CA PHE A 724 -16.54 8.49 -27.21
C PHE A 724 -15.20 8.06 -26.62
N TYR A 725 -14.82 6.79 -26.81
CA TYR A 725 -13.61 6.23 -26.21
C TYR A 725 -12.84 5.37 -27.22
N ARG A 726 -11.50 5.45 -27.17
CA ARG A 726 -10.56 4.58 -27.88
C ARG A 726 -9.43 4.24 -26.93
N PHE A 727 -9.08 2.97 -26.87
CA PHE A 727 -7.92 2.47 -26.13
C PHE A 727 -6.76 2.27 -27.12
N VAL A 728 -5.56 2.73 -26.75
CA VAL A 728 -4.38 2.65 -27.60
C VAL A 728 -3.50 1.51 -27.11
N LEU A 729 -3.80 0.31 -27.58
CA LEU A 729 -2.99 -0.90 -27.34
C LEU A 729 -3.16 -1.81 -28.55
N GLU A 730 -2.05 -2.20 -29.17
CA GLU A 730 -2.03 -3.11 -30.32
C GLU A 730 -1.42 -4.47 -29.90
N PRO A 731 -1.89 -5.59 -30.46
CA PRO A 731 -1.40 -6.93 -30.10
C PRO A 731 -0.02 -7.26 -30.68
N GLU A 732 0.36 -6.57 -31.77
CA GLU A 732 1.57 -6.83 -32.56
C GLU A 732 2.21 -5.50 -32.99
N LEU A 733 3.52 -5.52 -33.20
CA LEU A 733 4.24 -4.35 -33.71
C LEU A 733 3.91 -4.14 -35.20
N THR A 734 3.16 -3.09 -35.49
CA THR A 734 2.92 -2.64 -36.87
C THR A 734 4.00 -1.64 -37.29
N LEU A 735 4.80 -2.00 -38.30
CA LEU A 735 5.80 -1.12 -38.93
C LEU A 735 5.32 -0.71 -40.32
N PRO A 736 4.78 0.51 -40.51
CA PRO A 736 4.47 1.02 -41.84
C PRO A 736 5.73 1.12 -42.71
N PRO A 737 5.66 0.83 -44.03
CA PRO A 737 6.84 0.72 -44.89
C PRO A 737 7.56 2.04 -45.20
N ASN A 738 7.10 3.18 -44.67
CA ASN A 738 7.67 4.52 -44.92
C ASN A 738 7.54 5.49 -43.73
N ASP A 739 7.00 5.07 -42.59
CA ASP A 739 6.65 5.98 -41.50
C ASP A 739 6.79 5.27 -40.15
N VAL A 740 7.44 5.92 -39.17
CA VAL A 740 7.66 5.38 -37.82
C VAL A 740 6.55 5.86 -36.87
N THR A 741 5.35 6.07 -37.43
CA THR A 741 4.15 6.42 -36.66
C THR A 741 3.69 5.21 -35.85
N GLY A 742 3.89 5.29 -34.53
CA GLY A 742 3.42 4.30 -33.56
C GLY A 742 1.89 4.21 -33.46
N PRO A 743 1.37 3.49 -32.46
CA PRO A 743 -0.07 3.29 -32.30
C PRO A 743 -0.79 4.63 -32.01
N VAL A 744 -1.94 4.86 -32.66
CA VAL A 744 -2.65 6.15 -32.65
C VAL A 744 -4.16 5.99 -32.45
N ALA A 745 -4.74 6.83 -31.59
CA ALA A 745 -6.19 6.87 -31.37
C ALA A 745 -6.91 7.54 -32.56
N LYS A 746 -7.47 6.73 -33.48
CA LYS A 746 -8.29 7.23 -34.59
C LYS A 746 -9.78 7.16 -34.26
N PHE A 747 -10.44 8.31 -34.32
CA PHE A 747 -11.89 8.42 -34.24
C PHE A 747 -12.44 8.73 -35.64
N LEU A 748 -13.45 7.98 -36.06
CA LEU A 748 -14.11 8.09 -37.36
C LEU A 748 -15.62 8.28 -37.12
N ASP A 749 -16.30 8.94 -38.06
CA ASP A 749 -17.76 9.14 -38.07
C ASP A 749 -18.34 9.74 -36.78
N ILE A 750 -17.57 10.60 -36.10
CA ILE A 750 -18.05 11.38 -34.95
C ILE A 750 -19.07 12.43 -35.44
N PRO A 751 -20.21 12.64 -34.74
CA PRO A 751 -21.15 13.71 -35.06
C PRO A 751 -20.51 15.09 -35.07
N GLU A 752 -20.78 15.90 -36.10
CA GLU A 752 -20.10 17.20 -36.29
C GLU A 752 -20.67 18.36 -35.46
N SER A 753 -21.92 18.24 -35.00
CA SER A 753 -22.68 19.31 -34.33
C SER A 753 -22.50 19.50 -32.81
N PRO A 754 -22.14 18.49 -31.97
CA PRO A 754 -21.84 18.74 -30.57
C PRO A 754 -20.47 19.41 -30.41
N LEU A 755 -20.32 20.17 -29.33
CA LEU A 755 -19.01 20.59 -28.84
C LEU A 755 -18.36 19.41 -28.11
N LEU A 756 -17.10 19.12 -28.43
CA LEU A 756 -16.34 17.98 -27.91
C LEU A 756 -15.06 18.47 -27.23
N THR A 757 -14.62 17.72 -26.22
CA THR A 757 -13.35 17.93 -25.52
C THR A 757 -12.51 16.68 -25.67
N LEU A 758 -11.27 16.81 -26.13
CA LEU A 758 -10.32 15.68 -26.17
C LEU A 758 -9.65 15.54 -24.80
N ASN A 759 -9.79 14.37 -24.19
CA ASN A 759 -9.16 14.05 -22.91
C ASN A 759 -8.31 12.78 -23.03
N MET A 760 -7.11 12.78 -22.45
CA MET A 760 -6.14 11.70 -22.51
C MET A 760 -6.07 11.00 -21.15
N ILE A 761 -6.61 9.78 -21.06
CA ILE A 761 -6.55 8.96 -19.84
C ILE A 761 -5.24 8.18 -19.85
N THR A 762 -4.44 8.35 -18.81
CA THR A 762 -3.05 7.88 -18.70
C THR A 762 -2.85 7.09 -17.41
N PRO A 763 -1.90 6.13 -17.37
CA PRO A 763 -1.47 5.50 -16.12
C PRO A 763 -1.12 6.54 -15.06
N GLU A 764 -1.35 6.22 -13.79
CA GLU A 764 -1.21 7.20 -12.70
C GLU A 764 0.22 7.72 -12.54
N SER A 765 1.22 6.90 -12.87
CA SER A 765 2.65 7.23 -12.88
C SER A 765 3.06 8.22 -13.97
N TRP A 766 2.18 8.60 -14.90
CA TRP A 766 2.54 9.36 -16.10
C TRP A 766 2.15 10.84 -15.99
N LEU A 767 3.11 11.73 -16.31
CA LEU A 767 2.85 13.15 -16.58
C LEU A 767 2.94 13.39 -18.09
N VAL A 768 1.78 13.57 -18.72
CA VAL A 768 1.65 13.79 -20.16
C VAL A 768 1.23 15.23 -20.44
N GLU A 769 1.81 15.84 -21.48
CA GLU A 769 1.41 17.16 -21.97
C GLU A 769 1.04 17.15 -23.46
N THR A 770 0.22 18.11 -23.90
CA THR A 770 -0.01 18.36 -25.34
C THR A 770 1.15 19.17 -25.91
N VAL A 771 1.81 18.67 -26.95
CA VAL A 771 2.95 19.34 -27.61
C VAL A 771 2.56 20.00 -28.93
N HIS A 772 1.64 19.41 -29.68
CA HIS A 772 1.13 20.00 -30.92
C HIS A 772 -0.38 19.81 -31.05
N SER A 773 -1.09 20.81 -31.57
CA SER A 773 -2.46 20.66 -32.04
C SER A 773 -2.83 21.74 -33.06
N ASN A 774 -3.75 21.41 -33.95
CA ASN A 774 -4.27 22.33 -34.96
C ASN A 774 -5.58 23.05 -34.57
N CYS A 775 -6.17 22.76 -33.41
CA CYS A 775 -7.41 23.39 -32.94
C CYS A 775 -7.45 23.54 -31.40
N ASP A 776 -8.53 24.12 -30.87
CA ASP A 776 -8.79 24.13 -29.43
C ASP A 776 -9.31 22.75 -28.99
N LEU A 777 -8.48 21.99 -28.26
CA LEU A 777 -8.83 20.65 -27.78
C LEU A 777 -9.91 20.62 -26.70
N ASP A 778 -10.18 21.76 -26.05
CA ASP A 778 -11.26 21.87 -25.08
C ASP A 778 -12.62 22.17 -25.72
N ASN A 779 -12.60 22.78 -26.91
CA ASN A 779 -13.77 23.31 -27.61
C ASN A 779 -13.80 22.87 -29.08
N ILE A 780 -13.67 21.57 -29.34
CA ILE A 780 -13.69 21.00 -30.69
C ILE A 780 -15.13 21.01 -31.22
N HIS A 781 -15.43 21.88 -32.18
CA HIS A 781 -16.69 21.88 -32.92
C HIS A 781 -16.38 21.54 -34.39
N LEU A 782 -16.48 20.26 -34.74
CA LEU A 782 -16.00 19.72 -36.01
C LEU A 782 -16.62 20.40 -37.24
N LYS A 783 -17.87 20.86 -37.14
CA LYS A 783 -18.55 21.61 -38.21
C LYS A 783 -17.82 22.89 -38.63
N ASP A 784 -17.05 23.51 -37.75
CA ASP A 784 -16.27 24.73 -38.05
C ASP A 784 -14.84 24.43 -38.53
N ILE A 785 -14.46 23.14 -38.66
CA ILE A 785 -13.09 22.70 -38.96
C ILE A 785 -13.05 21.97 -40.32
N GLU A 786 -12.46 22.60 -41.33
CA GLU A 786 -12.36 22.05 -42.70
C GLU A 786 -11.35 20.89 -42.85
N LYS A 787 -10.52 20.63 -41.83
CA LYS A 787 -9.42 19.65 -41.84
C LYS A 787 -9.58 18.63 -40.71
N THR A 788 -8.92 17.48 -40.86
CA THR A 788 -8.81 16.50 -39.77
C THR A 788 -8.19 17.15 -38.53
N VAL A 789 -8.83 16.99 -37.37
CA VAL A 789 -8.27 17.40 -36.08
C VAL A 789 -7.07 16.51 -35.75
N THR A 790 -5.93 17.13 -35.43
CA THR A 790 -4.70 16.44 -35.02
C THR A 790 -4.21 16.98 -33.70
N ALA A 791 -3.76 16.07 -32.83
CA ALA A 791 -3.22 16.37 -31.51
C ALA A 791 -2.09 15.39 -31.22
N GLU A 792 -0.97 15.92 -30.75
CA GLU A 792 0.21 15.14 -30.36
C GLU A 792 0.48 15.41 -28.89
N TYR A 793 0.75 14.34 -28.14
CA TYR A 793 1.00 14.35 -26.72
C TYR A 793 2.37 13.71 -26.45
N GLU A 794 3.09 14.24 -25.47
CA GLU A 794 4.38 13.73 -25.02
C GLU A 794 4.29 13.28 -23.56
N LEU A 795 4.90 12.12 -23.25
CA LEU A 795 5.13 11.67 -21.88
C LEU A 795 6.37 12.41 -21.35
N GLU A 796 6.15 13.53 -20.67
CA GLU A 796 7.22 14.43 -20.22
C GLU A 796 8.02 13.84 -19.06
N TYR A 797 7.33 13.19 -18.09
CA TYR A 797 7.94 12.57 -16.92
C TYR A 797 7.21 11.30 -16.47
N LEU A 798 7.96 10.43 -15.81
CA LEU A 798 7.46 9.43 -14.88
C LEU A 798 7.45 10.00 -13.46
N LEU A 799 6.49 9.55 -12.65
CA LEU A 799 6.39 9.91 -11.25
C LEU A 799 7.10 8.89 -10.37
N LEU A 800 7.96 9.42 -9.50
CA LEU A 800 8.45 8.73 -8.32
C LEU A 800 7.58 9.20 -7.14
N GLU A 801 6.84 8.29 -6.54
CA GLU A 801 5.95 8.57 -5.41
C GLU A 801 6.54 7.96 -4.13
N GLY A 802 6.05 8.37 -2.96
CA GLY A 802 6.43 7.70 -1.72
C GLY A 802 5.76 8.24 -0.48
N HIS A 803 6.01 7.53 0.61
CA HIS A 803 5.53 7.81 1.96
C HIS A 803 6.73 8.05 2.88
N CYS A 804 6.57 8.93 3.88
CA CYS A 804 7.65 9.29 4.80
C CYS A 804 7.12 9.47 6.22
N PHE A 805 7.81 8.87 7.19
CA PHE A 805 7.43 8.83 8.61
C PHE A 805 8.66 9.06 9.51
N ASP A 806 8.46 9.71 10.66
CA ASP A 806 9.48 9.81 11.72
C ASP A 806 9.42 8.57 12.62
N ILE A 807 10.48 7.77 12.71
CA ILE A 807 10.48 6.52 13.49
C ILE A 807 10.12 6.76 14.97
N ILE A 808 10.44 7.93 15.54
CA ILE A 808 10.22 8.19 16.98
C ILE A 808 8.75 8.52 17.28
N THR A 809 8.00 9.04 16.31
CA THR A 809 6.62 9.52 16.53
C THR A 809 5.58 8.81 15.69
N GLU A 810 5.99 7.99 14.71
CA GLU A 810 5.17 7.37 13.65
C GLU A 810 4.37 8.37 12.80
N GLU A 811 4.52 9.67 13.07
CA GLU A 811 3.83 10.75 12.36
C GLU A 811 4.58 11.16 11.09
N PRO A 812 3.84 11.51 10.02
CA PRO A 812 4.38 12.20 8.85
C PRO A 812 5.16 13.49 9.21
N PRO A 813 6.45 13.62 8.83
CA PRO A 813 7.24 14.82 9.05
C PRO A 813 6.84 15.91 8.05
N TRP A 814 5.65 16.49 8.21
CA TRP A 814 5.06 17.37 7.20
C TRP A 814 5.93 18.61 6.94
N GLY A 815 6.04 19.01 5.67
CA GLY A 815 6.92 20.10 5.24
C GLY A 815 8.41 19.74 5.19
N LEU A 816 8.81 18.51 5.56
CA LEU A 816 10.14 17.97 5.23
C LEU A 816 10.34 18.00 3.71
N GLN A 817 11.55 18.37 3.30
CA GLN A 817 11.86 18.58 1.90
C GLN A 817 12.82 17.52 1.36
N PHE A 818 12.43 16.91 0.24
CA PHE A 818 13.31 16.03 -0.53
C PHE A 818 13.82 16.73 -1.78
N THR A 819 15.00 16.29 -2.22
CA THR A 819 15.61 16.61 -3.52
C THR A 819 15.96 15.32 -4.23
N LEU A 820 15.75 15.31 -5.55
CA LEU A 820 16.13 14.21 -6.43
C LEU A 820 17.14 14.74 -7.46
N GLY A 821 18.19 13.96 -7.71
CA GLY A 821 19.18 14.31 -8.72
C GLY A 821 20.06 13.13 -9.14
N THR A 822 21.13 13.42 -9.85
CA THR A 822 22.15 12.45 -10.28
C THR A 822 23.50 12.77 -9.64
N LYS A 823 24.48 11.86 -9.73
CA LYS A 823 25.84 12.11 -9.20
C LYS A 823 26.49 13.38 -9.78
N ASN A 824 26.14 13.74 -11.02
CA ASN A 824 26.68 14.92 -11.70
C ASN A 824 25.90 16.21 -11.37
N LYS A 825 24.60 16.09 -11.06
CA LYS A 825 23.72 17.21 -10.68
C LYS A 825 22.82 16.75 -9.51
N PRO A 826 23.26 16.92 -8.25
CA PRO A 826 22.59 16.31 -7.09
C PRO A 826 21.22 16.91 -6.76
N VAL A 827 20.91 18.11 -7.28
CA VAL A 827 19.58 18.73 -7.15
C VAL A 827 19.06 19.04 -8.55
N VAL A 828 18.05 18.29 -9.00
CA VAL A 828 17.34 18.48 -10.28
C VAL A 828 15.91 18.92 -10.04
N VAL A 829 15.20 18.23 -9.14
CA VAL A 829 13.85 18.56 -8.69
C VAL A 829 13.75 18.46 -7.16
N ASP A 830 12.80 19.18 -6.58
CA ASP A 830 12.49 19.18 -5.16
C ASP A 830 10.99 18.95 -4.90
N THR A 831 10.65 18.48 -3.70
CA THR A 831 9.27 18.29 -3.25
C THR A 831 9.16 18.47 -1.74
N ILE A 832 7.93 18.44 -1.20
CA ILE A 832 7.66 18.45 0.23
C ILE A 832 6.73 17.30 0.64
N VAL A 833 6.93 16.79 1.86
CA VAL A 833 6.10 15.75 2.49
C VAL A 833 4.78 16.34 2.98
N MET A 834 3.65 15.74 2.59
CA MET A 834 2.31 16.07 3.09
C MET A 834 2.07 15.51 4.50
N ALA A 835 1.15 16.12 5.27
CA ALA A 835 0.69 15.53 6.52
C ALA A 835 -0.27 14.35 6.27
N ASN A 836 -0.99 14.34 5.15
CA ASN A 836 -1.74 13.15 4.73
C ASN A 836 -0.77 12.03 4.29
N LEU A 837 -0.73 10.93 5.06
CA LEU A 837 -0.01 9.68 4.76
C LEU A 837 1.50 9.83 4.50
N GLY A 838 2.14 10.94 4.91
CA GLY A 838 3.54 11.20 4.56
C GLY A 838 3.81 11.31 3.07
N TYR A 839 2.77 11.54 2.26
CA TYR A 839 2.87 11.41 0.81
C TYR A 839 3.76 12.50 0.19
N PHE A 840 4.63 12.09 -0.73
CA PHE A 840 5.39 12.97 -1.61
C PHE A 840 5.41 12.41 -3.05
N GLN A 841 5.65 13.30 -4.01
CA GLN A 841 5.92 12.92 -5.40
C GLN A 841 7.03 13.77 -6.01
N LEU A 842 7.81 13.17 -6.90
CA LEU A 842 8.93 13.76 -7.63
C LEU A 842 8.80 13.39 -9.12
N LYS A 843 9.27 14.28 -9.99
CA LYS A 843 9.24 14.10 -11.45
C LYS A 843 10.59 13.61 -11.92
N ALA A 844 10.63 12.53 -12.67
CA ALA A 844 11.87 11.91 -13.11
C ALA A 844 11.70 11.24 -14.46
N ASN A 845 12.83 11.01 -15.14
CA ASN A 845 12.89 10.27 -16.39
C ASN A 845 13.61 8.93 -16.17
N PRO A 846 13.52 7.98 -17.12
CA PRO A 846 14.25 6.72 -17.00
C PRO A 846 15.74 6.94 -16.73
N GLY A 847 16.28 6.26 -15.72
CA GLY A 847 17.65 6.49 -15.23
C GLY A 847 17.83 6.16 -13.75
N ALA A 848 19.07 6.33 -13.26
CA ALA A 848 19.43 6.14 -11.87
C ALA A 848 19.50 7.51 -11.14
N TRP A 849 18.67 7.64 -10.12
CA TRP A 849 18.50 8.85 -9.32
C TRP A 849 18.97 8.65 -7.89
N ILE A 850 19.27 9.75 -7.22
CA ILE A 850 19.65 9.80 -5.82
C ILE A 850 18.68 10.72 -5.09
N LEU A 851 18.01 10.20 -4.06
CA LEU A 851 17.11 10.93 -3.19
C LEU A 851 17.87 11.41 -1.94
N LYS A 852 17.70 12.69 -1.59
CA LYS A 852 18.33 13.31 -0.40
C LYS A 852 17.39 14.28 0.28
N LEU A 853 17.56 14.45 1.60
CA LEU A 853 17.01 15.61 2.30
C LEU A 853 17.58 16.89 1.70
N ARG A 854 16.75 17.93 1.58
CA ARG A 854 17.20 19.23 1.07
C ARG A 854 18.10 19.92 2.10
N GLN A 855 19.22 20.46 1.62
CA GLN A 855 20.12 21.30 2.42
C GLN A 855 19.37 22.49 3.06
N GLY A 856 19.62 22.72 4.35
CA GLY A 856 18.87 23.64 5.21
C GLY A 856 18.03 22.89 6.25
N LYS A 857 16.94 23.49 6.75
CA LYS A 857 16.18 22.98 7.92
C LYS A 857 15.83 21.48 7.87
N SER A 858 15.58 20.90 6.69
CA SER A 858 15.30 19.46 6.56
C SER A 858 16.52 18.59 6.88
N GLU A 859 17.66 18.83 6.21
CA GLU A 859 18.93 18.15 6.53
C GLU A 859 19.50 18.55 7.90
N ASP A 860 19.23 19.76 8.39
CA ASP A 860 19.69 20.23 9.72
C ASP A 860 18.98 19.50 10.87
N ILE A 861 17.66 19.26 10.76
CA ILE A 861 16.83 18.67 11.82
C ILE A 861 16.74 17.15 11.70
N TYR A 862 16.64 16.61 10.48
CA TYR A 862 16.38 15.20 10.22
C TYR A 862 17.57 14.47 9.58
N GLN A 863 17.55 13.15 9.68
CA GLN A 863 18.37 12.21 8.93
C GLN A 863 17.49 11.08 8.40
N ILE A 864 17.83 10.51 7.23
CA ILE A 864 17.22 9.28 6.74
C ILE A 864 17.87 8.11 7.48
N VAL A 865 17.05 7.20 8.01
CA VAL A 865 17.48 6.07 8.83
C VAL A 865 17.06 4.71 8.28
N GLY A 866 16.00 4.67 7.45
CA GLY A 866 15.53 3.48 6.77
C GLY A 866 14.87 3.85 5.43
N HIS A 867 14.86 2.91 4.49
CA HIS A 867 14.14 3.07 3.22
C HIS A 867 13.79 1.72 2.58
N GLU A 868 12.59 1.62 2.02
CA GLU A 868 12.10 0.42 1.33
C GLU A 868 11.78 0.70 -0.15
N GLU A 869 11.66 -0.37 -0.94
CA GLU A 869 11.39 -0.33 -2.39
C GLU A 869 12.40 0.53 -3.22
N THR A 870 13.65 0.64 -2.72
CA THR A 870 14.79 1.26 -3.41
C THR A 870 15.74 0.21 -4.03
N ASP A 871 16.73 0.65 -4.83
CA ASP A 871 17.77 -0.23 -5.40
C ASP A 871 19.09 -0.19 -4.60
N SER A 872 19.11 0.57 -3.50
CA SER A 872 20.20 0.63 -2.51
C SER A 872 19.93 -0.27 -1.32
N GLN A 873 20.97 -0.79 -0.68
CA GLN A 873 20.83 -1.50 0.60
C GLN A 873 20.56 -0.50 1.74
N PRO A 874 19.70 -0.83 2.73
CA PRO A 874 19.35 0.10 3.83
C PRO A 874 20.55 0.57 4.66
N ASP A 875 21.50 -0.34 4.93
CA ASP A 875 22.52 -0.13 5.97
C ASP A 875 23.68 0.80 5.56
N LEU A 876 23.93 1.06 4.26
CA LEU A 876 25.04 1.89 3.78
C LEU A 876 24.80 2.52 2.40
N GLY A 877 24.44 3.80 2.34
CA GLY A 877 24.58 4.56 1.09
C GLY A 877 23.84 5.90 1.00
N GLU A 878 23.97 6.52 -0.17
CA GLU A 878 22.98 7.47 -0.66
C GLU A 878 21.76 6.67 -1.13
N VAL A 879 20.53 7.18 -0.94
CA VAL A 879 19.32 6.47 -1.37
C VAL A 879 19.24 6.46 -2.91
N VAL A 880 19.46 5.30 -3.53
CA VAL A 880 19.48 5.13 -4.99
C VAL A 880 18.17 4.55 -5.49
N VAL A 881 17.60 5.22 -6.49
CA VAL A 881 16.33 4.87 -7.10
C VAL A 881 16.48 4.82 -8.63
N VAL A 882 16.39 3.63 -9.18
CA VAL A 882 16.40 3.37 -10.62
C VAL A 882 14.97 3.32 -11.13
N LEU A 883 14.69 4.12 -12.16
CA LEU A 883 13.47 4.10 -12.95
C LEU A 883 13.79 3.45 -14.30
N ASN A 884 13.35 2.22 -14.49
CA ASN A 884 13.57 1.40 -15.70
C ASN A 884 12.26 0.80 -16.26
N SER A 885 11.11 1.27 -15.79
CA SER A 885 9.78 0.76 -16.11
C SER A 885 8.77 1.91 -16.19
N PHE A 886 7.68 1.71 -16.93
CA PHE A 886 6.55 2.65 -17.00
C PHE A 886 5.64 2.59 -15.76
N LYS A 887 5.82 1.56 -14.93
CA LYS A 887 5.14 1.39 -13.64
C LYS A 887 5.56 2.47 -12.65
N SER A 888 4.69 2.80 -11.72
CA SER A 888 5.10 3.58 -10.54
C SER A 888 6.05 2.80 -9.66
N LYS A 889 7.03 3.54 -9.14
CA LYS A 889 7.81 3.16 -7.97
C LYS A 889 7.31 4.01 -6.81
N ILE A 890 6.84 3.34 -5.75
CA ILE A 890 6.37 3.96 -4.52
C ILE A 890 7.40 3.61 -3.46
N LEU A 891 8.04 4.62 -2.88
CA LEU A 891 9.06 4.43 -1.85
C LEU A 891 8.45 4.53 -0.46
N GLU A 892 9.06 3.86 0.51
CA GLU A 892 8.86 4.19 1.92
C GLU A 892 10.18 4.71 2.49
N VAL A 893 10.13 5.85 3.19
CA VAL A 893 11.33 6.55 3.66
C VAL A 893 11.18 6.91 5.13
N GLN A 894 11.92 6.21 5.98
CA GLN A 894 11.93 6.45 7.42
C GLN A 894 13.00 7.48 7.77
N VAL A 895 12.61 8.49 8.53
CA VAL A 895 13.49 9.56 9.01
C VAL A 895 13.50 9.61 10.54
N GLN A 896 14.47 10.31 11.09
CA GLN A 896 14.59 10.54 12.53
C GLN A 896 15.11 11.95 12.78
N LYS A 897 14.60 12.65 13.80
CA LYS A 897 15.22 13.88 14.28
C LYS A 897 16.60 13.61 14.88
N LYS A 898 17.57 14.49 14.57
CA LYS A 898 18.90 14.45 15.19
C LYS A 898 18.81 14.74 16.70
N PRO A 899 19.64 14.13 17.56
CA PRO A 899 19.50 14.23 19.02
C PRO A 899 19.53 15.65 19.58
N ASP A 900 20.26 16.58 18.96
CA ASP A 900 20.32 17.99 19.36
C ASP A 900 19.15 18.84 18.83
N LYS A 901 18.25 18.25 18.03
CA LYS A 901 17.18 18.93 17.26
C LYS A 901 15.75 18.47 17.55
N ILE A 902 15.56 17.59 18.53
CA ILE A 902 14.25 17.00 18.87
C ILE A 902 13.15 18.07 19.06
N GLN A 903 13.47 19.21 19.70
CA GLN A 903 12.55 20.33 19.94
C GLN A 903 12.48 21.38 18.81
N GLU A 904 13.26 21.25 17.73
CA GLU A 904 13.14 22.14 16.56
C GLU A 904 12.02 21.62 15.61
N ASP A 905 11.29 22.55 14.99
CA ASP A 905 10.23 22.32 14.01
C ASP A 905 10.61 23.01 12.69
N ILE A 906 10.54 22.27 11.58
CA ILE A 906 10.87 22.72 10.21
C ILE A 906 10.10 24.01 9.85
N LEU A 907 8.82 24.09 10.25
CA LEU A 907 7.93 25.21 9.91
C LEU A 907 7.93 26.35 10.95
N SER A 908 8.78 26.25 11.97
CA SER A 908 8.97 27.31 12.97
C SER A 908 10.11 28.27 12.58
N ASP A 909 9.89 29.58 12.72
CA ASP A 909 10.93 30.59 12.59
C ASP A 909 11.37 31.10 13.97
N LYS A 910 12.67 31.33 14.13
CA LYS A 910 13.30 31.62 15.44
C LYS A 910 12.92 32.98 16.04
N ASP A 911 12.15 33.80 15.33
CA ASP A 911 11.77 35.16 15.73
C ASP A 911 10.44 35.29 16.49
N GLU A 912 9.54 34.29 16.50
CA GLU A 912 8.24 34.38 17.22
C GLU A 912 8.30 34.03 18.74
N LYS A 913 9.49 33.89 19.34
CA LYS A 913 9.67 33.76 20.81
C LYS A 913 10.23 35.03 21.48
N LYS A 914 9.58 36.17 21.26
CA LYS A 914 9.75 37.38 22.09
C LYS A 914 8.41 37.87 22.64
N GLY A 915 8.19 37.58 23.92
CA GLY A 915 6.99 37.97 24.64
C GLY A 915 6.86 39.49 24.87
N VAL A 916 5.65 39.87 25.27
CA VAL A 916 5.04 41.20 25.48
C VAL A 916 5.83 42.22 26.34
N TRP A 917 7.04 41.91 26.81
CA TRP A 917 7.78 42.67 27.82
C TRP A 917 8.76 43.76 27.30
N ASP A 918 9.06 43.84 26.00
CA ASP A 918 10.00 44.85 25.46
C ASP A 918 9.36 46.18 25.00
N SER A 919 8.02 46.30 25.08
CA SER A 919 7.25 47.50 24.69
C SER A 919 7.57 48.80 25.45
N ILE A 920 8.55 48.78 26.38
CA ILE A 920 8.96 49.90 27.24
C ILE A 920 10.41 50.36 26.95
N LYS A 921 11.17 49.67 26.07
CA LYS A 921 12.57 50.03 25.74
C LYS A 921 12.79 50.67 24.36
N SER A 922 11.74 50.96 23.60
CA SER A 922 11.82 51.49 22.23
C SER A 922 12.30 52.95 22.11
N PHE A 923 12.52 53.69 23.21
CA PHE A 923 12.79 55.14 23.16
C PHE A 923 14.27 55.55 23.01
N THR A 924 15.24 54.62 23.05
CA THR A 924 16.68 55.00 23.13
C THR A 924 17.67 54.20 22.25
N ARG A 925 17.21 53.48 21.21
CA ARG A 925 18.11 52.91 20.17
C ARG A 925 17.65 53.19 18.73
N SER A 926 17.40 54.47 18.46
CA SER A 926 17.70 55.04 17.14
C SER A 926 19.22 54.97 16.89
N LEU A 927 19.63 54.82 15.64
CA LEU A 927 21.02 54.59 15.17
C LEU A 927 21.65 53.25 15.57
N HIS A 928 21.37 52.20 14.82
CA HIS A 928 22.39 51.53 13.98
C HIS A 928 21.70 50.64 12.93
N LYS A 929 21.76 51.05 11.65
CA LYS A 929 21.43 50.15 10.54
C LYS A 929 22.52 49.07 10.45
N LYS A 930 22.11 47.81 10.39
CA LYS A 930 22.84 46.76 9.66
C LYS A 930 21.86 46.08 8.72
N GLU A 931 22.34 45.83 7.52
CA GLU A 931 21.64 45.11 6.46
C GLU A 931 21.73 43.62 6.75
N ASP A 932 20.60 42.90 6.61
CA ASP A 932 20.53 41.59 5.98
C ASP A 932 19.05 41.26 5.68
N ASN A 933 18.81 40.29 4.79
CA ASN A 933 17.51 39.94 4.18
C ASN A 933 16.89 41.02 3.29
N LYS A 934 17.33 41.09 2.03
CA LYS A 934 16.45 41.49 0.93
C LYS A 934 15.46 40.36 0.67
N GLU A 935 14.23 40.49 1.20
CA GLU A 935 13.09 39.85 0.56
C GLU A 935 13.07 40.29 -0.92
N THR A 936 12.89 39.34 -1.84
CA THR A 936 12.69 39.67 -3.24
C THR A 936 11.31 40.32 -3.37
N ASP A 937 11.26 41.66 -3.49
CA ASP A 937 10.05 42.49 -3.64
C ASP A 937 9.36 42.22 -5.00
N VAL A 938 8.86 40.99 -5.17
CA VAL A 938 8.22 40.44 -6.35
C VAL A 938 6.76 40.16 -6.02
N LEU A 939 5.90 40.31 -7.02
CA LEU A 939 4.48 40.03 -6.92
C LEU A 939 4.19 38.68 -7.60
N ASN A 940 3.84 37.66 -6.80
CA ASN A 940 3.52 36.32 -7.30
C ASN A 940 2.02 36.20 -7.60
N ILE A 941 1.67 35.93 -8.85
CA ILE A 941 0.29 35.77 -9.32
C ILE A 941 0.09 34.39 -9.92
N PHE A 942 -0.89 33.64 -9.41
CA PHE A 942 -1.31 32.35 -9.94
C PHE A 942 -2.57 32.50 -10.78
N SER A 943 -2.65 31.79 -11.91
CA SER A 943 -3.87 31.72 -12.71
C SER A 943 -3.94 30.42 -13.52
N VAL A 944 -5.12 30.12 -14.06
CA VAL A 944 -5.37 28.95 -14.93
C VAL A 944 -6.34 29.34 -16.03
N ALA A 945 -6.07 28.86 -17.24
CA ALA A 945 -6.99 28.89 -18.38
C ALA A 945 -7.14 27.48 -18.96
N SER A 946 -8.27 27.23 -19.63
CA SER A 946 -8.53 26.02 -20.40
C SER A 946 -9.29 26.46 -21.66
N GLY A 947 -8.74 26.16 -22.83
CA GLY A 947 -9.24 26.60 -24.13
C GLY A 947 -8.82 28.02 -24.54
N HIS A 948 -8.76 28.25 -25.86
CA HIS A 948 -8.17 29.45 -26.48
C HIS A 948 -8.88 30.76 -26.08
N LEU A 949 -10.17 30.70 -25.74
CA LEU A 949 -10.93 31.86 -25.28
C LEU A 949 -10.45 32.35 -23.90
N TYR A 950 -10.30 31.43 -22.93
CA TYR A 950 -9.80 31.80 -21.60
C TYR A 950 -8.32 32.16 -21.63
N GLU A 951 -7.51 31.56 -22.51
CA GLU A 951 -6.13 31.99 -22.75
C GLU A 951 -6.01 33.40 -23.34
N ARG A 952 -7.00 33.84 -24.11
CA ARG A 952 -7.07 35.22 -24.60
C ARG A 952 -7.44 36.19 -23.49
N PHE A 953 -8.42 35.83 -22.65
CA PHE A 953 -8.72 36.60 -21.45
C PHE A 953 -7.50 36.67 -20.51
N LEU A 954 -6.80 35.55 -20.29
CA LEU A 954 -5.63 35.45 -19.43
C LEU A 954 -4.52 36.42 -19.83
N ARG A 955 -4.23 36.55 -21.14
CA ARG A 955 -3.25 37.52 -21.66
C ARG A 955 -3.65 38.97 -21.36
N ILE A 956 -4.95 39.28 -21.41
CA ILE A 956 -5.50 40.61 -21.09
C ILE A 956 -5.45 40.86 -19.58
N MET A 957 -5.76 39.87 -18.75
CA MET A 957 -5.60 39.92 -17.29
C MET A 957 -4.15 40.26 -16.94
N MET A 958 -3.19 39.53 -17.48
CA MET A 958 -1.75 39.76 -17.28
C MET A 958 -1.34 41.19 -17.69
N LEU A 959 -1.73 41.64 -18.88
CA LEU A 959 -1.42 42.99 -19.35
C LEU A 959 -2.05 44.07 -18.46
N SER A 960 -3.29 43.86 -17.99
CA SER A 960 -3.96 44.78 -17.08
C SER A 960 -3.26 44.89 -15.71
N VAL A 961 -2.67 43.79 -15.20
CA VAL A 961 -1.81 43.82 -14.01
C VAL A 961 -0.56 44.66 -14.29
N LEU A 962 0.18 44.35 -15.36
CA LEU A 962 1.47 44.97 -15.67
C LEU A 962 1.35 46.46 -15.95
N ARG A 963 0.21 46.92 -16.48
CA ARG A 963 -0.11 48.35 -16.65
C ARG A 963 -0.38 49.09 -15.33
N ASN A 964 -0.76 48.38 -14.27
CA ASN A 964 -1.22 48.95 -13.00
C ASN A 964 -0.29 48.69 -11.79
N THR A 965 0.84 48.00 -11.97
CA THR A 965 1.88 47.85 -10.92
C THR A 965 3.24 48.32 -11.40
N LYS A 966 4.08 48.77 -10.46
CA LYS A 966 5.52 49.01 -10.68
C LYS A 966 6.40 47.93 -10.05
N THR A 967 5.78 46.97 -9.37
CA THR A 967 6.45 45.87 -8.69
C THR A 967 6.79 44.79 -9.72
N PRO A 968 8.01 44.23 -9.75
CA PRO A 968 8.34 43.09 -10.60
C PRO A 968 7.31 41.96 -10.41
N VAL A 969 6.72 41.47 -11.50
CA VAL A 969 5.66 40.45 -11.45
C VAL A 969 6.23 39.10 -11.88
N LYS A 970 5.85 38.05 -11.14
CA LYS A 970 6.03 36.66 -11.54
C LYS A 970 4.68 35.95 -11.66
N PHE A 971 4.35 35.49 -12.86
CA PHE A 971 3.15 34.71 -13.12
C PHE A 971 3.42 33.19 -12.98
N TRP A 972 2.45 32.48 -12.43
CA TRP A 972 2.48 31.04 -12.22
C TRP A 972 1.26 30.43 -12.91
N PHE A 973 1.46 29.39 -13.73
CA PHE A 973 0.37 28.76 -14.48
C PHE A 973 0.42 27.23 -14.39
N LEU A 974 -0.75 26.57 -14.40
CA LEU A 974 -0.84 25.12 -14.49
C LEU A 974 -0.53 24.64 -15.92
N LYS A 975 0.64 24.01 -16.11
CA LYS A 975 1.16 23.61 -17.44
C LYS A 975 0.18 22.78 -18.27
N ASN A 976 -0.50 21.81 -17.64
CA ASN A 976 -1.32 20.79 -18.32
C ASN A 976 -2.62 21.33 -18.96
N TYR A 977 -3.04 22.56 -18.63
CA TYR A 977 -4.29 23.14 -19.12
C TYR A 977 -4.08 24.19 -20.22
N LEU A 978 -2.81 24.59 -20.46
CA LEU A 978 -2.43 25.54 -21.49
C LEU A 978 -2.18 24.86 -22.84
N SER A 979 -2.70 25.46 -23.90
CA SER A 979 -2.48 25.07 -25.28
C SER A 979 -0.99 25.17 -25.66
N PRO A 980 -0.53 24.37 -26.64
CA PRO A 980 0.79 24.57 -27.26
C PRO A 980 1.01 26.01 -27.72
N THR A 981 -0.02 26.62 -28.32
CA THR A 981 0.00 28.00 -28.81
C THR A 981 0.31 29.01 -27.71
N PHE A 982 -0.29 28.87 -26.52
CA PHE A 982 0.01 29.74 -25.38
C PHE A 982 1.43 29.52 -24.86
N LYS A 983 1.87 28.26 -24.78
CA LYS A 983 3.24 27.89 -24.33
C LYS A 983 4.32 28.41 -25.28
N GLU A 984 4.06 28.47 -26.59
CA GLU A 984 4.95 29.13 -27.57
C GLU A 984 4.99 30.66 -27.42
N VAL A 985 3.87 31.31 -27.06
CA VAL A 985 3.73 32.78 -27.03
C VAL A 985 4.23 33.41 -25.72
N ILE A 986 4.04 32.73 -24.58
CA ILE A 986 4.36 33.28 -23.26
C ILE A 986 5.82 33.78 -23.08
N PRO A 987 6.88 33.18 -23.67
CA PRO A 987 8.24 33.68 -23.52
C PRO A 987 8.44 35.04 -24.22
N HIS A 988 7.82 35.23 -25.38
CA HIS A 988 7.88 36.48 -26.13
C HIS A 988 7.11 37.60 -25.42
N MET A 989 5.98 37.27 -24.78
CA MET A 989 5.27 38.24 -23.92
C MET A 989 6.11 38.61 -22.69
N ALA A 990 6.82 37.66 -22.09
CA ALA A 990 7.69 37.90 -20.94
C ALA A 990 8.84 38.86 -21.28
N GLU A 991 9.43 38.72 -22.47
CA GLU A 991 10.46 39.62 -23.01
C GLU A 991 9.91 41.02 -23.32
N GLU A 992 8.79 41.13 -24.04
CA GLU A 992 8.21 42.41 -24.45
C GLU A 992 7.68 43.25 -23.26
N TYR A 993 6.99 42.60 -22.32
CA TYR A 993 6.35 43.28 -21.18
C TYR A 993 7.15 43.20 -19.87
N GLY A 994 8.32 42.56 -19.87
CA GLY A 994 9.27 42.58 -18.74
C GLY A 994 8.81 41.86 -17.47
N PHE A 995 8.18 40.69 -17.59
CA PHE A 995 7.73 39.87 -16.45
C PHE A 995 8.43 38.51 -16.38
N GLN A 996 8.39 37.87 -15.21
CA GLN A 996 8.83 36.49 -15.03
C GLN A 996 7.63 35.54 -15.09
N TYR A 997 7.82 34.29 -15.53
CA TYR A 997 6.79 33.27 -15.45
C TYR A 997 7.37 31.90 -15.08
N GLU A 998 6.52 31.02 -14.55
CA GLU A 998 6.86 29.62 -14.30
C GLU A 998 5.64 28.71 -14.54
N LEU A 999 5.88 27.54 -15.12
CA LEU A 999 4.84 26.55 -15.43
C LEU A 999 4.88 25.44 -14.39
N VAL A 1000 3.93 25.48 -13.46
CA VAL A 1000 3.80 24.50 -12.37
C VAL A 1000 2.85 23.38 -12.77
N GLN A 1001 3.08 22.20 -12.19
CA GLN A 1001 2.36 20.97 -12.52
C GLN A 1001 2.58 19.99 -11.37
N TYR A 1002 1.51 19.34 -10.93
CA TYR A 1002 1.48 18.35 -9.87
C TYR A 1002 0.48 17.25 -10.31
N ARG A 1003 0.70 15.98 -9.99
CA ARG A 1003 -0.27 14.91 -10.26
C ARG A 1003 -1.24 14.79 -9.09
N TRP A 1004 -2.52 14.59 -9.41
CA TRP A 1004 -3.53 14.25 -8.41
C TRP A 1004 -3.16 12.94 -7.69
N PRO A 1005 -2.98 12.92 -6.35
CA PRO A 1005 -2.53 11.73 -5.63
C PRO A 1005 -3.56 10.59 -5.69
N ARG A 1006 -3.08 9.34 -5.76
CA ARG A 1006 -3.92 8.14 -5.93
C ARG A 1006 -4.97 7.95 -4.83
N TRP A 1007 -4.57 8.21 -3.59
CA TRP A 1007 -5.40 8.08 -2.40
C TRP A 1007 -6.52 9.15 -2.33
N LEU A 1008 -6.40 10.24 -3.10
CA LEU A 1008 -7.35 11.35 -3.10
C LEU A 1008 -8.39 11.14 -4.21
N HIS A 1009 -9.67 11.06 -3.85
CA HIS A 1009 -10.77 10.76 -4.76
C HIS A 1009 -10.74 11.63 -6.02
N GLN A 1010 -10.61 11.01 -7.20
CA GLN A 1010 -10.40 11.72 -8.45
C GLN A 1010 -11.70 12.33 -8.99
N GLN A 1011 -11.57 13.38 -9.82
CA GLN A 1011 -12.69 13.99 -10.54
C GLN A 1011 -12.63 13.59 -12.02
N THR A 1012 -13.76 13.27 -12.64
CA THR A 1012 -13.82 12.83 -14.05
C THR A 1012 -14.11 13.95 -15.05
N GLU A 1013 -14.56 15.11 -14.56
CA GLU A 1013 -14.88 16.29 -15.37
C GLU A 1013 -13.74 17.32 -15.30
N LYS A 1014 -13.21 17.73 -16.45
CA LYS A 1014 -12.04 18.62 -16.56
C LYS A 1014 -12.18 19.90 -15.73
N GLN A 1015 -13.39 20.49 -15.70
CA GLN A 1015 -13.69 21.69 -14.91
C GLN A 1015 -13.57 21.46 -13.39
N ARG A 1016 -14.12 20.34 -12.87
CA ARG A 1016 -13.99 19.98 -11.44
C ARG A 1016 -12.55 19.67 -11.06
N ILE A 1017 -11.76 19.06 -11.96
CA ILE A 1017 -10.32 18.85 -11.74
C ILE A 1017 -9.60 20.21 -11.62
N ILE A 1018 -9.85 21.16 -12.52
CA ILE A 1018 -9.24 22.51 -12.48
C ILE A 1018 -9.58 23.23 -11.17
N TRP A 1019 -10.85 23.17 -10.72
CA TRP A 1019 -11.25 23.71 -9.43
C TRP A 1019 -10.51 23.05 -8.25
N GLY A 1020 -10.26 21.75 -8.32
CA GLY A 1020 -9.42 21.05 -7.34
C GLY A 1020 -7.99 21.63 -7.29
N TYR A 1021 -7.34 21.82 -8.44
CA TYR A 1021 -6.01 22.45 -8.49
C TYR A 1021 -5.98 23.91 -8.03
N LYS A 1022 -7.09 24.65 -8.12
CA LYS A 1022 -7.20 26.01 -7.53
C LYS A 1022 -7.11 26.01 -6.00
N ILE A 1023 -7.34 24.90 -5.27
CA ILE A 1023 -7.45 24.93 -3.80
C ILE A 1023 -6.72 23.79 -3.05
N LEU A 1024 -6.73 22.56 -3.57
CA LEU A 1024 -6.30 21.35 -2.84
C LEU A 1024 -4.78 21.19 -2.72
N PHE A 1025 -4.00 21.87 -3.57
CA PHE A 1025 -2.56 21.64 -3.72
C PHE A 1025 -1.71 22.92 -3.57
N LEU A 1026 -2.27 24.01 -3.03
CA LEU A 1026 -1.58 25.31 -2.92
C LEU A 1026 -0.30 25.26 -2.06
N ASP A 1027 -0.23 24.34 -1.12
CA ASP A 1027 0.95 24.06 -0.28
C ASP A 1027 2.12 23.45 -1.06
N VAL A 1028 1.83 22.50 -1.95
CA VAL A 1028 2.81 21.67 -2.68
C VAL A 1028 3.10 22.13 -4.11
N LEU A 1029 2.19 22.90 -4.74
CA LEU A 1029 2.31 23.33 -6.13
C LEU A 1029 3.40 24.39 -6.34
N PHE A 1030 3.76 25.14 -5.30
CA PHE A 1030 4.76 26.21 -5.34
C PHE A 1030 5.96 25.87 -4.44
N PRO A 1031 7.20 26.29 -4.81
CA PRO A 1031 8.37 26.14 -3.95
C PRO A 1031 8.19 26.80 -2.57
N LEU A 1032 8.94 26.34 -1.56
CA LEU A 1032 8.91 26.95 -0.22
C LEU A 1032 9.39 28.42 -0.20
N ALA A 1033 10.20 28.84 -1.17
CA ALA A 1033 10.65 30.23 -1.32
C ALA A 1033 9.53 31.21 -1.75
N VAL A 1034 8.32 30.72 -2.05
CA VAL A 1034 7.14 31.56 -2.30
C VAL A 1034 6.37 31.73 -0.99
N ASP A 1035 6.41 32.94 -0.45
CA ASP A 1035 5.81 33.29 0.85
C ASP A 1035 4.31 33.60 0.77
N LYS A 1036 3.93 34.41 -0.24
CA LYS A 1036 2.54 34.78 -0.54
C LYS A 1036 2.29 34.65 -2.04
N ILE A 1037 1.07 34.26 -2.40
CA ILE A 1037 0.62 34.19 -3.79
C ILE A 1037 -0.82 34.70 -3.91
N ILE A 1038 -1.13 35.38 -5.03
CA ILE A 1038 -2.47 35.90 -5.32
C ILE A 1038 -3.03 35.11 -6.50
N PHE A 1039 -4.21 34.51 -6.35
CA PHE A 1039 -4.94 33.95 -7.49
C PHE A 1039 -5.81 35.01 -8.13
N VAL A 1040 -5.73 35.13 -9.45
CA VAL A 1040 -6.59 36.00 -10.27
C VAL A 1040 -7.20 35.15 -11.39
N ASP A 1041 -8.53 35.09 -11.50
CA ASP A 1041 -9.17 34.32 -12.57
C ASP A 1041 -8.90 34.93 -13.95
N ALA A 1042 -8.85 34.08 -14.98
CA ALA A 1042 -8.36 34.45 -16.29
C ALA A 1042 -9.15 35.60 -16.97
N ASP A 1043 -10.43 35.77 -16.63
CA ASP A 1043 -11.34 36.77 -17.18
C ASP A 1043 -11.54 38.01 -16.28
N GLN A 1044 -10.70 38.20 -15.27
CA GLN A 1044 -10.63 39.47 -14.55
C GLN A 1044 -9.84 40.54 -15.30
N VAL A 1045 -10.23 41.80 -15.10
CA VAL A 1045 -9.42 42.98 -15.46
C VAL A 1045 -9.02 43.74 -14.20
N VAL A 1046 -7.72 43.97 -14.05
CA VAL A 1046 -7.12 44.64 -12.89
C VAL A 1046 -6.87 46.12 -13.20
N ARG A 1047 -7.26 47.00 -12.28
CA ARG A 1047 -7.22 48.47 -12.41
C ARG A 1047 -6.38 49.17 -11.33
N HIS A 1048 -5.79 48.42 -10.40
CA HIS A 1048 -5.04 48.94 -9.25
C HIS A 1048 -3.84 48.03 -8.94
N ASP A 1049 -2.87 48.53 -8.16
CA ASP A 1049 -1.67 47.78 -7.82
C ASP A 1049 -1.97 46.61 -6.86
N LEU A 1050 -1.84 45.38 -7.35
CA LEU A 1050 -2.00 44.15 -6.57
C LEU A 1050 -0.97 43.99 -5.45
N LYS A 1051 0.10 44.82 -5.39
CA LYS A 1051 0.96 44.93 -4.20
C LYS A 1051 0.16 45.22 -2.93
N GLU A 1052 -0.93 45.98 -3.02
CA GLU A 1052 -1.82 46.21 -1.88
C GLU A 1052 -2.47 44.93 -1.33
N LEU A 1053 -2.72 43.89 -2.15
CA LEU A 1053 -3.21 42.59 -1.67
C LEU A 1053 -2.10 41.72 -1.08
N ARG A 1054 -0.90 41.77 -1.67
CA ARG A 1054 0.28 41.07 -1.14
C ARG A 1054 0.63 41.58 0.26
N ASP A 1055 0.62 42.90 0.42
CA ASP A 1055 0.97 43.59 1.65
C ASP A 1055 -0.23 43.69 2.64
N PHE A 1056 -1.40 43.14 2.28
CA PHE A 1056 -2.60 43.12 3.11
C PHE A 1056 -2.42 42.20 4.33
N ASP A 1057 -2.93 42.66 5.49
CA ASP A 1057 -2.96 41.88 6.73
C ASP A 1057 -4.16 40.93 6.74
N LEU A 1058 -3.88 39.64 6.94
CA LEU A 1058 -4.87 38.57 7.00
C LEU A 1058 -5.36 38.28 8.43
N ASP A 1059 -4.93 39.05 9.44
CA ASP A 1059 -5.21 38.84 10.87
C ASP A 1059 -4.83 37.40 11.33
N GLY A 1060 -3.77 36.84 10.74
CA GLY A 1060 -3.34 35.46 10.98
C GLY A 1060 -4.17 34.37 10.29
N ALA A 1061 -5.12 34.71 9.42
CA ALA A 1061 -5.75 33.75 8.52
C ALA A 1061 -4.77 33.27 7.42
N PRO A 1062 -4.83 31.99 6.98
CA PRO A 1062 -3.98 31.47 5.91
C PRO A 1062 -4.31 32.02 4.52
N TYR A 1063 -5.53 32.51 4.30
CA TYR A 1063 -5.93 33.14 3.04
C TYR A 1063 -7.05 34.17 3.23
N GLY A 1064 -7.12 35.12 2.29
CA GLY A 1064 -8.16 36.14 2.20
C GLY A 1064 -8.90 36.06 0.88
N TYR A 1065 -10.23 36.02 0.93
CA TYR A 1065 -11.11 35.95 -0.24
C TYR A 1065 -12.04 37.16 -0.30
N THR A 1066 -12.45 37.51 -1.52
CA THR A 1066 -13.48 38.53 -1.74
C THR A 1066 -14.89 37.96 -1.44
N PRO A 1067 -15.77 38.71 -0.73
CA PRO A 1067 -17.15 38.31 -0.52
C PRO A 1067 -18.04 38.66 -1.72
N PHE A 1068 -19.15 37.94 -1.88
CA PHE A 1068 -20.17 38.28 -2.88
C PHE A 1068 -20.79 39.68 -2.65
N CYS A 1069 -21.01 40.42 -3.73
CA CYS A 1069 -21.72 41.70 -3.69
C CYS A 1069 -23.20 41.56 -3.28
N ASP A 1070 -23.57 42.33 -2.26
CA ASP A 1070 -24.94 42.40 -1.73
C ASP A 1070 -25.74 43.63 -2.19
N SER A 1071 -25.14 44.55 -2.96
CA SER A 1071 -25.74 45.86 -3.22
C SER A 1071 -26.79 45.89 -4.34
N ARG A 1072 -26.70 45.03 -5.37
CA ARG A 1072 -27.77 44.94 -6.39
C ARG A 1072 -28.95 44.11 -5.86
N THR A 1073 -29.99 44.78 -5.36
CA THR A 1073 -31.15 44.15 -4.69
C THR A 1073 -32.05 43.35 -5.65
N GLU A 1074 -32.11 43.72 -6.94
CA GLU A 1074 -32.87 43.00 -7.98
C GLU A 1074 -32.46 41.53 -8.20
N MET A 1075 -31.39 41.10 -7.54
CA MET A 1075 -30.77 39.79 -7.67
C MET A 1075 -30.86 38.96 -6.38
N ASP A 1076 -31.52 39.46 -5.32
CA ASP A 1076 -31.68 38.73 -4.05
C ASP A 1076 -32.33 37.36 -4.23
N GLY A 1077 -33.24 37.20 -5.19
CA GLY A 1077 -33.85 35.91 -5.54
C GLY A 1077 -32.88 34.85 -6.08
N TYR A 1078 -31.67 35.23 -6.49
CA TYR A 1078 -30.60 34.34 -6.95
C TYR A 1078 -29.48 34.14 -5.91
N ARG A 1079 -29.53 34.83 -4.75
CA ARG A 1079 -28.52 34.72 -3.68
C ARG A 1079 -28.73 33.47 -2.83
N PHE A 1080 -28.43 32.30 -3.40
CA PHE A 1080 -28.64 30.99 -2.77
C PHE A 1080 -27.95 30.87 -1.39
N TRP A 1081 -26.83 31.54 -1.17
CA TRP A 1081 -26.11 31.54 0.11
C TRP A 1081 -26.86 32.22 1.26
N LYS A 1082 -27.90 33.02 0.98
CA LYS A 1082 -28.77 33.65 2.00
C LYS A 1082 -29.93 32.76 2.45
N THR A 1083 -30.07 31.53 1.92
CA THR A 1083 -31.13 30.59 2.34
C THR A 1083 -30.58 29.16 2.55
N GLY A 1084 -31.44 28.27 3.06
CA GLY A 1084 -31.16 26.84 3.16
C GLY A 1084 -29.90 26.47 3.95
N TYR A 1085 -29.12 25.54 3.39
CA TYR A 1085 -27.90 25.00 4.01
C TYR A 1085 -26.87 26.09 4.29
N TRP A 1086 -26.53 26.91 3.29
CA TRP A 1086 -25.46 27.91 3.40
C TRP A 1086 -25.75 28.98 4.46
N ALA A 1087 -26.98 29.49 4.55
CA ALA A 1087 -27.35 30.44 5.60
C ALA A 1087 -27.25 29.82 7.00
N SER A 1088 -27.63 28.55 7.14
CA SER A 1088 -27.56 27.81 8.41
C SER A 1088 -26.11 27.52 8.82
N HIS A 1089 -25.26 27.16 7.86
CA HIS A 1089 -23.84 26.84 8.09
C HIS A 1089 -22.99 28.09 8.37
N LEU A 1090 -23.15 29.15 7.57
CA LEU A 1090 -22.35 30.38 7.69
C LEU A 1090 -22.79 31.28 8.85
N LEU A 1091 -24.04 31.13 9.34
CA LEU A 1091 -24.67 31.93 10.38
C LEU A 1091 -24.69 33.45 10.08
N ARG A 1092 -23.62 34.15 10.44
CA ARG A 1092 -23.41 35.59 10.18
C ARG A 1092 -22.14 35.89 9.36
N ARG A 1093 -21.40 34.85 8.95
CA ARG A 1093 -20.22 34.97 8.09
C ARG A 1093 -20.67 35.21 6.64
N LYS A 1094 -19.84 35.89 5.87
CA LYS A 1094 -20.08 36.10 4.43
C LYS A 1094 -19.77 34.83 3.65
N TYR A 1095 -20.46 34.66 2.51
CA TYR A 1095 -20.08 33.69 1.49
C TYR A 1095 -19.11 34.36 0.51
N HIS A 1096 -18.01 33.69 0.22
CA HIS A 1096 -16.87 34.19 -0.55
C HIS A 1096 -16.80 33.56 -1.94
N ILE A 1097 -16.13 34.23 -2.88
CA ILE A 1097 -16.00 33.83 -4.29
C ILE A 1097 -14.52 33.59 -4.66
N SER A 1098 -14.26 32.55 -5.44
CA SER A 1098 -12.92 32.06 -5.80
C SER A 1098 -12.23 32.84 -6.94
N ALA A 1099 -12.86 33.88 -7.48
CA ALA A 1099 -12.34 34.64 -8.63
C ALA A 1099 -11.10 35.49 -8.29
N LEU A 1100 -10.98 35.97 -7.05
CA LEU A 1100 -9.81 36.68 -6.53
C LEU A 1100 -9.60 36.36 -5.04
N TYR A 1101 -8.42 35.81 -4.72
CA TYR A 1101 -7.99 35.55 -3.35
C TYR A 1101 -6.47 35.62 -3.19
N VAL A 1102 -6.01 35.86 -1.96
CA VAL A 1102 -4.59 35.88 -1.58
C VAL A 1102 -4.32 34.78 -0.55
N VAL A 1103 -3.18 34.10 -0.67
CA VAL A 1103 -2.77 33.00 0.20
C VAL A 1103 -1.42 33.35 0.83
N ASP A 1104 -1.33 33.24 2.14
CA ASP A 1104 -0.07 33.25 2.89
C ASP A 1104 0.42 31.81 2.98
N LEU A 1105 1.32 31.43 2.08
CA LEU A 1105 1.80 30.05 1.94
C LEU A 1105 2.63 29.61 3.14
N LYS A 1106 3.35 30.53 3.81
CA LYS A 1106 4.01 30.26 5.10
C LYS A 1106 2.96 29.83 6.14
N LYS A 1107 1.91 30.63 6.35
CA LYS A 1107 0.85 30.34 7.32
C LYS A 1107 0.02 29.11 6.92
N PHE A 1108 -0.30 28.95 5.64
CA PHE A 1108 -1.07 27.85 5.07
C PHE A 1108 -0.39 26.49 5.32
N ARG A 1109 0.92 26.41 5.04
CA ARG A 1109 1.74 25.22 5.34
C ARG A 1109 1.87 25.00 6.85
N ARG A 1110 2.17 26.05 7.63
CA ARG A 1110 2.36 25.98 9.11
C ARG A 1110 1.16 25.43 9.89
N ILE A 1111 -0.06 25.52 9.34
CA ILE A 1111 -1.27 24.99 9.99
C ILE A 1111 -1.84 23.73 9.28
N ALA A 1112 -1.10 23.17 8.32
CA ALA A 1112 -1.54 22.07 7.44
C ALA A 1112 -2.92 22.35 6.80
N ALA A 1113 -3.13 23.57 6.29
CA ALA A 1113 -4.41 23.97 5.72
C ALA A 1113 -4.77 23.14 4.47
N GLY A 1114 -3.77 22.80 3.65
CA GLY A 1114 -3.93 21.92 2.48
C GLY A 1114 -4.45 20.53 2.87
N ASP A 1115 -3.82 19.89 3.87
CA ASP A 1115 -4.22 18.56 4.34
C ASP A 1115 -5.62 18.53 4.93
N ARG A 1116 -6.02 19.59 5.66
CA ARG A 1116 -7.39 19.75 6.16
C ARG A 1116 -8.41 19.89 5.03
N LEU A 1117 -8.08 20.67 4.00
CA LEU A 1117 -8.93 20.83 2.81
C LEU A 1117 -9.05 19.52 2.03
N ARG A 1118 -7.95 18.77 1.85
CA ARG A 1118 -7.93 17.44 1.22
C ARG A 1118 -8.75 16.41 2.00
N GLY A 1119 -8.61 16.37 3.33
CA GLY A 1119 -9.41 15.50 4.20
C GLY A 1119 -10.91 15.78 4.11
N GLN A 1120 -11.32 17.05 4.24
CA GLN A 1120 -12.74 17.42 4.11
C GLN A 1120 -13.28 17.15 2.69
N TYR A 1121 -12.47 17.41 1.66
CA TYR A 1121 -12.81 17.07 0.28
C TYR A 1121 -13.08 15.58 0.12
N GLN A 1122 -12.20 14.71 0.63
CA GLN A 1122 -12.34 13.24 0.55
C GLN A 1122 -13.66 12.75 1.17
N THR A 1123 -14.09 13.34 2.28
CA THR A 1123 -15.39 13.02 2.92
C THR A 1123 -16.58 13.48 2.09
N LEU A 1124 -16.51 14.67 1.48
CA LEU A 1124 -17.64 15.24 0.74
C LEU A 1124 -17.76 14.66 -0.68
N SER A 1125 -16.64 14.43 -1.37
CA SER A 1125 -16.61 14.10 -2.81
C SER A 1125 -17.21 12.75 -3.17
N GLN A 1126 -17.49 11.90 -2.18
CA GLN A 1126 -18.22 10.63 -2.35
C GLN A 1126 -19.68 10.84 -2.81
N ASP A 1127 -20.30 11.97 -2.48
CA ASP A 1127 -21.56 12.39 -3.12
C ASP A 1127 -21.23 13.27 -4.35
N PRO A 1128 -21.57 12.84 -5.59
CA PRO A 1128 -21.37 13.64 -6.80
C PRO A 1128 -22.10 14.98 -6.80
N ASN A 1129 -23.15 15.14 -5.98
CA ASN A 1129 -23.93 16.38 -5.85
C ASN A 1129 -23.31 17.36 -4.85
N SER A 1130 -22.30 16.93 -4.08
CA SER A 1130 -21.54 17.80 -3.19
C SER A 1130 -20.69 18.81 -3.97
N LEU A 1131 -20.37 19.93 -3.31
CA LEU A 1131 -19.39 20.92 -3.78
C LEU A 1131 -19.69 21.34 -5.23
N SER A 1132 -20.81 22.04 -5.44
CA SER A 1132 -21.28 22.45 -6.77
C SER A 1132 -20.23 23.28 -7.52
N ASN A 1133 -19.52 24.16 -6.81
CA ASN A 1133 -18.29 24.81 -7.27
C ASN A 1133 -17.18 24.51 -6.27
N LEU A 1134 -16.35 23.48 -6.54
CA LEU A 1134 -15.37 22.94 -5.58
C LEU A 1134 -14.41 23.98 -4.99
N ASP A 1135 -13.88 24.88 -5.83
CA ASP A 1135 -12.94 25.94 -5.46
C ASP A 1135 -13.55 27.04 -4.57
N GLN A 1136 -14.87 27.17 -4.57
CA GLN A 1136 -15.63 28.16 -3.79
C GLN A 1136 -16.29 27.54 -2.56
N ASP A 1137 -16.94 26.38 -2.72
CA ASP A 1137 -17.72 25.74 -1.68
C ASP A 1137 -16.83 25.13 -0.59
N LEU A 1138 -15.68 24.54 -0.93
CA LEU A 1138 -14.81 23.89 0.05
C LEU A 1138 -14.22 24.89 1.07
N PRO A 1139 -13.66 26.07 0.68
CA PRO A 1139 -13.26 27.10 1.65
C PRO A 1139 -14.42 27.60 2.51
N ASN A 1140 -15.59 27.90 1.90
CA ASN A 1140 -16.74 28.41 2.65
C ASN A 1140 -17.33 27.36 3.61
N ASN A 1141 -17.26 26.07 3.28
CA ASN A 1141 -17.59 24.98 4.19
C ASN A 1141 -16.60 24.92 5.37
N MET A 1142 -15.30 25.04 5.09
CA MET A 1142 -14.21 24.95 6.08
C MET A 1142 -13.96 26.22 6.91
N ILE A 1143 -14.73 27.29 6.72
CA ILE A 1143 -14.54 28.64 7.31
C ILE A 1143 -14.33 28.70 8.83
N TYR A 1144 -14.73 27.67 9.57
CA TYR A 1144 -14.52 27.54 11.02
C TYR A 1144 -13.21 26.82 11.41
N GLN A 1145 -12.73 25.91 10.56
CA GLN A 1145 -11.50 25.13 10.79
C GLN A 1145 -10.27 25.76 10.11
N VAL A 1146 -10.50 26.43 8.98
CA VAL A 1146 -9.52 27.17 8.18
C VAL A 1146 -10.10 28.56 7.96
N ALA A 1147 -9.57 29.54 8.71
CA ALA A 1147 -10.14 30.88 8.75
C ALA A 1147 -10.00 31.60 7.41
N ILE A 1148 -11.03 32.37 7.03
CA ILE A 1148 -11.01 33.24 5.84
C ILE A 1148 -11.00 34.70 6.30
N LYS A 1149 -10.03 35.48 5.83
CA LYS A 1149 -10.09 36.94 5.92
C LYS A 1149 -11.01 37.46 4.79
N SER A 1150 -12.13 38.08 5.11
CA SER A 1150 -12.94 38.76 4.09
C SER A 1150 -12.21 40.01 3.59
N LEU A 1151 -11.85 40.04 2.31
CA LEU A 1151 -11.24 41.20 1.66
C LEU A 1151 -12.27 42.35 1.47
N PRO A 1152 -11.82 43.62 1.37
CA PRO A 1152 -12.68 44.75 1.01
C PRO A 1152 -13.43 44.53 -0.31
N GLN A 1153 -14.70 44.96 -0.38
CA GLN A 1153 -15.55 44.73 -1.57
C GLN A 1153 -14.99 45.39 -2.84
N ASP A 1154 -14.21 46.46 -2.70
CA ASP A 1154 -13.59 47.17 -3.82
C ASP A 1154 -12.63 46.29 -4.63
N TRP A 1155 -12.13 45.18 -4.04
CA TRP A 1155 -11.33 44.17 -4.72
C TRP A 1155 -12.12 43.24 -5.64
N LEU A 1156 -13.46 43.32 -5.70
CA LEU A 1156 -14.23 42.57 -6.70
C LEU A 1156 -15.52 43.30 -7.07
N TRP A 1157 -15.59 43.71 -8.33
CA TRP A 1157 -16.83 44.18 -8.94
C TRP A 1157 -17.28 43.28 -10.09
N CYS A 1158 -18.58 43.00 -10.16
CA CYS A 1158 -19.23 42.24 -11.21
C CYS A 1158 -20.60 42.86 -11.49
N GLU A 1159 -20.94 43.03 -12.77
CA GLU A 1159 -22.20 43.66 -13.21
C GLU A 1159 -23.45 42.92 -12.69
N THR A 1160 -23.37 41.60 -12.56
CA THR A 1160 -24.50 40.78 -12.12
C THR A 1160 -24.88 41.00 -10.64
N TRP A 1161 -23.95 41.35 -9.75
CA TRP A 1161 -24.21 41.38 -8.30
C TRP A 1161 -23.95 42.72 -7.61
N CYS A 1162 -23.05 43.54 -8.15
CA CYS A 1162 -22.67 44.84 -7.61
C CYS A 1162 -23.47 45.97 -8.29
N ASP A 1163 -23.73 47.06 -7.60
CA ASP A 1163 -24.35 48.27 -8.17
C ASP A 1163 -23.41 49.02 -9.14
N ASP A 1164 -23.93 49.88 -10.00
CA ASP A 1164 -23.12 50.58 -11.01
C ASP A 1164 -22.27 51.74 -10.43
N GLU A 1165 -22.61 52.28 -9.26
CA GLU A 1165 -21.85 53.35 -8.59
C GLU A 1165 -20.51 52.82 -8.06
N SER A 1166 -20.53 51.64 -7.45
CA SER A 1166 -19.36 50.93 -6.92
C SER A 1166 -18.33 50.55 -7.98
N LYS A 1167 -18.73 50.52 -9.26
CA LYS A 1167 -17.81 50.30 -10.40
C LYS A 1167 -16.71 51.35 -10.49
N GLN A 1168 -16.97 52.57 -10.04
CA GLN A 1168 -15.99 53.67 -10.09
C GLN A 1168 -14.82 53.46 -9.11
N ARG A 1169 -15.03 52.72 -8.02
CA ARG A 1169 -14.02 52.37 -7.00
C ARG A 1169 -13.51 50.93 -7.13
N ALA A 1170 -13.90 50.21 -8.17
CA ALA A 1170 -13.52 48.82 -8.39
C ALA A 1170 -12.04 48.69 -8.77
N LYS A 1171 -11.31 47.91 -7.97
CA LYS A 1171 -9.89 47.58 -8.17
C LYS A 1171 -9.67 46.43 -9.14
N THR A 1172 -10.57 45.45 -9.15
CA THR A 1172 -10.69 44.46 -10.24
C THR A 1172 -12.15 44.31 -10.68
N ILE A 1173 -12.34 43.89 -11.92
CA ILE A 1173 -13.65 43.60 -12.52
C ILE A 1173 -13.66 42.16 -12.99
N ASP A 1174 -14.65 41.40 -12.53
CA ASP A 1174 -14.93 40.01 -12.90
C ASP A 1174 -16.04 39.92 -13.96
N LEU A 1175 -15.82 39.10 -15.00
CA LEU A 1175 -16.76 38.90 -16.11
C LEU A 1175 -17.74 37.75 -15.82
N CYS A 1176 -18.38 37.88 -14.67
CA CYS A 1176 -19.37 36.98 -14.12
C CYS A 1176 -20.54 36.65 -15.07
N ASN A 1177 -21.00 35.40 -15.03
CA ASN A 1177 -22.18 34.96 -15.79
C ASN A 1177 -23.47 35.60 -15.23
N ASN A 1178 -24.35 36.08 -16.12
CA ASN A 1178 -25.63 36.68 -15.74
C ASN A 1178 -26.78 35.65 -15.83
N PRO A 1179 -27.51 35.33 -14.76
CA PRO A 1179 -28.60 34.34 -14.81
C PRO A 1179 -29.86 34.85 -15.52
N LYS A 1180 -29.99 36.16 -15.78
CA LYS A 1180 -31.11 36.76 -16.52
C LYS A 1180 -30.85 36.87 -18.03
N THR A 1181 -29.58 36.85 -18.48
CA THR A 1181 -29.22 37.11 -19.90
C THR A 1181 -28.10 36.19 -20.40
N LYS A 1182 -28.21 35.69 -21.65
CA LYS A 1182 -27.19 34.85 -22.29
C LYS A 1182 -26.25 35.65 -23.21
N GLU A 1183 -25.69 36.75 -22.71
CA GLU A 1183 -24.70 37.53 -23.47
C GLU A 1183 -23.35 36.77 -23.52
N PRO A 1184 -22.69 36.62 -24.68
CA PRO A 1184 -21.35 36.02 -24.76
C PRO A 1184 -20.30 36.86 -24.03
N LYS A 1185 -19.40 36.22 -23.26
CA LYS A 1185 -18.36 36.91 -22.46
C LYS A 1185 -17.55 37.95 -23.23
N LEU A 1186 -17.20 37.72 -24.51
CA LEU A 1186 -16.48 38.72 -25.33
C LEU A 1186 -17.27 40.01 -25.58
N LYS A 1187 -18.60 39.94 -25.73
CA LYS A 1187 -19.45 41.12 -25.87
C LYS A 1187 -19.60 41.84 -24.54
N ALA A 1188 -19.81 41.08 -23.46
CA ALA A 1188 -19.86 41.61 -22.11
C ALA A 1188 -18.53 42.34 -21.76
N ALA A 1189 -17.37 41.75 -22.05
CA ALA A 1189 -16.06 42.34 -21.80
C ALA A 1189 -15.91 43.74 -22.42
N ALA A 1190 -16.09 43.86 -23.74
CA ALA A 1190 -15.96 45.12 -24.47
C ALA A 1190 -17.02 46.17 -24.07
N ARG A 1191 -18.19 45.74 -23.57
CA ARG A 1191 -19.27 46.61 -23.09
C ARG A 1191 -19.06 47.09 -21.65
N ILE A 1192 -18.57 46.21 -20.78
CA ILE A 1192 -18.39 46.47 -19.35
C ILE A 1192 -17.08 47.21 -19.08
N VAL A 1193 -16.02 46.88 -19.81
CA VAL A 1193 -14.65 47.36 -19.57
C VAL A 1193 -14.09 47.97 -20.87
N PRO A 1194 -14.23 49.29 -21.10
CA PRO A 1194 -13.81 49.92 -22.36
C PRO A 1194 -12.34 49.70 -22.70
N GLU A 1195 -11.45 49.74 -21.71
CA GLU A 1195 -10.01 49.53 -21.87
C GLU A 1195 -9.63 48.08 -22.26
N TRP A 1196 -10.55 47.12 -22.13
CA TRP A 1196 -10.35 45.74 -22.58
C TRP A 1196 -10.06 45.68 -24.08
N VAL A 1197 -10.70 46.55 -24.87
CA VAL A 1197 -10.51 46.63 -26.33
C VAL A 1197 -9.10 47.13 -26.67
N GLU A 1198 -8.52 48.00 -25.85
CA GLU A 1198 -7.16 48.52 -26.04
C GLU A 1198 -6.12 47.42 -25.79
N TYR A 1199 -6.21 46.74 -24.64
CA TYR A 1199 -5.34 45.60 -24.30
C TYR A 1199 -5.44 44.45 -25.31
N ASP A 1200 -6.66 44.07 -25.72
CA ASP A 1200 -6.89 43.03 -26.72
C ASP A 1200 -6.32 43.42 -28.10
N THR A 1201 -6.35 44.70 -28.46
CA THR A 1201 -5.74 45.19 -29.71
C THR A 1201 -4.22 45.16 -29.66
N GLU A 1202 -3.62 45.57 -28.54
CA GLU A 1202 -2.17 45.51 -28.31
C GLU A 1202 -1.64 44.08 -28.39
N ILE A 1203 -2.29 43.14 -27.70
CA ILE A 1203 -1.92 41.71 -27.72
C ILE A 1203 -2.04 41.12 -29.12
N ARG A 1204 -3.09 41.46 -29.90
CA ARG A 1204 -3.22 41.01 -31.30
C ARG A 1204 -2.08 41.53 -32.17
N GLN A 1205 -1.70 42.80 -32.05
CA GLN A 1205 -0.59 43.38 -32.83
C GLN A 1205 0.75 42.66 -32.54
N LEU A 1206 0.99 42.29 -31.27
CA LEU A 1206 2.16 41.49 -30.90
C LEU A 1206 2.11 40.08 -31.54
N LEU A 1207 0.97 39.40 -31.51
CA LEU A 1207 0.79 38.08 -32.13
C LEU A 1207 0.98 38.13 -33.66
N ASP A 1208 0.37 39.11 -34.34
CA ASP A 1208 0.53 39.31 -35.78
C ASP A 1208 2.00 39.58 -36.14
N HIS A 1209 2.73 40.33 -35.31
CA HIS A 1209 4.16 40.58 -35.49
C HIS A 1209 5.01 39.30 -35.31
N LEU A 1210 4.69 38.46 -34.32
CA LEU A 1210 5.35 37.18 -34.09
C LEU A 1210 5.07 36.18 -35.24
N GLU A 1211 3.83 36.09 -35.72
CA GLU A 1211 3.50 35.27 -36.90
C GLU A 1211 4.26 35.72 -38.15
N ASN A 1212 4.33 37.03 -38.40
CA ASN A 1212 5.05 37.58 -39.55
C ASN A 1212 6.57 37.36 -39.44
N LYS A 1213 7.15 37.47 -38.23
CA LYS A 1213 8.53 37.03 -37.97
C LYS A 1213 8.73 35.53 -38.27
N LYS A 1214 7.82 34.66 -37.81
CA LYS A 1214 7.87 33.19 -38.03
C LYS A 1214 7.79 32.85 -39.52
N LYS A 1215 6.90 33.50 -40.29
CA LYS A 1215 6.76 33.37 -41.76
C LYS A 1215 7.98 33.88 -42.53
N ASN A 1216 8.58 35.00 -42.12
CA ASN A 1216 9.79 35.53 -42.76
C ASN A 1216 11.02 34.66 -42.46
N ALA A 1217 11.13 34.10 -41.25
CA ALA A 1217 12.24 33.22 -40.87
C ALA A 1217 12.22 31.87 -41.61
N THR A 1218 11.04 31.29 -41.87
CA THR A 1218 10.92 30.07 -42.69
C THR A 1218 11.21 30.30 -44.17
N CYS A 1219 10.99 31.51 -44.69
CA CYS A 1219 11.31 31.87 -46.07
C CYS A 1219 12.83 31.94 -46.35
N VAL A 1220 13.67 32.06 -45.31
CA VAL A 1220 15.15 32.13 -45.43
C VAL A 1220 15.83 30.75 -45.27
N LYS A 1221 15.12 29.73 -44.76
CA LYS A 1221 15.67 28.37 -44.53
C LYS A 1221 15.20 27.34 -45.57
N GLN A 1222 15.38 27.64 -46.86
CA GLN A 1222 15.25 26.67 -47.96
C GLN A 1222 16.59 26.43 -48.67
N GLU A 1223 17.56 25.86 -47.97
CA GLU A 1223 18.61 25.02 -48.56
C GLU A 1223 18.68 23.68 -47.78
N PRO A 1224 18.81 22.53 -48.45
CA PRO A 1224 18.71 21.22 -47.81
C PRO A 1224 20.05 20.77 -47.21
N SER A 1225 20.27 21.02 -45.92
CA SER A 1225 21.34 20.36 -45.15
C SER A 1225 20.86 19.01 -44.61
N VAL A 1226 21.21 17.93 -45.30
CA VAL A 1226 21.11 16.58 -44.73
C VAL A 1226 22.12 16.45 -43.60
N THR A 1227 21.65 16.29 -42.37
CA THR A 1227 22.47 15.92 -41.21
C THR A 1227 21.72 14.91 -40.37
N SER A 1228 22.37 13.77 -40.12
CA SER A 1228 21.82 12.62 -39.41
C SER A 1228 21.60 12.89 -37.94
N VAL A 1229 20.46 12.42 -37.40
CA VAL A 1229 20.27 12.29 -35.95
C VAL A 1229 21.04 11.06 -35.47
N ALA A 1230 22.28 11.30 -35.06
CA ALA A 1230 23.12 10.35 -34.33
C ALA A 1230 24.14 11.15 -33.53
N ASP A 1231 23.75 11.55 -32.30
CA ASP A 1231 24.62 11.91 -31.17
C ASP A 1231 23.76 12.45 -30.02
N TYR A 1232 23.22 11.53 -29.20
CA TYR A 1232 22.94 11.71 -27.76
C TYR A 1232 22.70 10.31 -27.18
N VAL A 1233 23.78 9.70 -26.68
CA VAL A 1233 23.82 8.47 -25.87
C VAL A 1233 24.32 8.85 -24.48
#